data_AF-A0A9D5YML4-F1
#
_entry.id   AF-A0A9D5YML4-F1
#
_cell.length_a   1.000
_cell.length_b   1.000
_cell.length_c   1.000
_cell.angle_alpha   90.00
_cell.angle_beta   90.00
_cell.angle_gamma   90.00
#
_symmetry.space_group_name_H-M   'P 1'
#
loop_
_entity.id
_entity.type
_entity.pdbx_description
1 polymer ?
#
loop_
_entity_poly.entity_id
_entity_poly.type
_entity_poly.pdbx_seq_one_letter_code
_entity_poly.pdbx_strand_id
1 'polypeptide(L)'
;MSKKNNETKASRWGKRAVVGGSKQMADEMEKKGSVEEIVSPIRQIVRNYRERKLAMVALFIVIAMFLLVFVGPLFIDNYTDIYKESLMQNMPPTLSLMSVPDELANDIKMIDSYSNFSVGLSNSGKVYVWGSTALGTTGKDMEDIPEEILNDKIAYVAAGYDHALAISEEGKVYAWGANKLGQYGYFDPAEFPNIVSMPDEILNGTIDVANIKKVTCGYQCSAILMNDGTLYIWGNKNTYANIDKFVGKDDLVDIDFTLNYIVGVGKLRNGVFAGQRGLYDQYHATFTDKAVAASDFLNGRKIQSIAATCDNICMLLDDGSVCYTGNFNTGLVETPTLAADEDFISLGAGARHYTALTNKGNVYSWGANVLGQADVDENAQGASDIYVGSFQSYAVDESGELQGSWGYKGAIFGTDKYGANVFHRIIHGGKMTMTIGAIAVIISTIIGVIIGCISGYFGGKVDMILMRVTEIFAAIPFLPFALILSAVMAQMDISENAKIFLLMCILGVLTWTGLARMVRGQVLAARENEYVTAAKAIGVKESRIAFRHILPNIVSIIFVTLTLDFATCMLTESSLSYLGFGVNYPRPTWGNMLNGANNSTIITHFWWQWVFPSLFLAITCICINIVGDTLRDVMDPKSDRDK
;
A
#
# COMPACT_ATOMS: atom_id res chain seq x y z
N MET A 1 8.77 54.62 28.11
CA MET A 1 9.25 54.01 26.84
C MET A 1 10.59 53.32 27.12
N SER A 2 10.60 51.99 27.30
CA SER A 2 11.76 51.09 27.14
C SER A 2 11.35 49.69 27.60
N LYS A 3 10.94 48.83 26.65
CA LYS A 3 10.69 47.41 26.89
C LYS A 3 12.05 46.71 26.98
N LYS A 4 12.43 46.25 28.17
CA LYS A 4 13.56 45.33 28.38
C LYS A 4 13.26 44.02 27.64
N ASN A 5 14.03 43.74 26.59
CA ASN A 5 14.00 42.48 25.86
C ASN A 5 14.51 41.34 26.77
N ASN A 6 13.61 40.42 27.12
CA ASN A 6 13.93 39.19 27.85
C ASN A 6 14.37 38.11 26.85
N GLU A 7 15.57 38.24 26.28
CA GLU A 7 16.20 37.15 25.53
C GLU A 7 16.90 36.18 26.50
N THR A 8 16.57 34.89 26.45
CA THR A 8 17.19 33.85 27.28
C THR A 8 18.66 33.63 26.88
N LYS A 9 19.52 33.23 27.84
CA LYS A 9 20.97 33.01 27.58
C LYS A 9 21.26 32.00 26.47
N ALA A 10 20.36 31.04 26.24
CA ALA A 10 20.42 30.10 25.14
C ALA A 10 20.25 30.80 23.77
N SER A 11 19.35 31.79 23.66
CA SER A 11 19.15 32.54 22.42
C SER A 11 20.36 33.43 22.10
N ARG A 12 21.02 34.01 23.12
CA ARG A 12 22.28 34.78 22.93
C ARG A 12 23.45 33.92 22.47
N TRP A 13 23.57 32.67 22.95
CA TRP A 13 24.60 31.74 22.51
C TRP A 13 24.33 31.27 21.07
N GLY A 14 23.09 30.89 20.75
CA GLY A 14 22.67 30.54 19.39
C GLY A 14 22.87 31.69 18.40
N LYS A 15 22.51 32.93 18.75
CA LYS A 15 22.76 34.11 17.91
C LYS A 15 24.24 34.35 17.64
N ARG A 16 25.11 34.20 18.66
CA ARG A 16 26.56 34.38 18.49
C ARG A 16 27.20 33.26 17.67
N ALA A 17 26.72 32.03 17.82
CA ALA A 17 27.15 30.90 17.01
C ALA A 17 26.73 31.05 15.53
N VAL A 18 25.56 31.62 15.25
CA VAL A 18 24.99 31.74 13.88
C VAL A 18 25.40 33.03 13.16
N VAL A 19 25.52 34.16 13.88
CA VAL A 19 25.67 35.50 13.28
C VAL A 19 27.10 36.04 13.38
N GLY A 20 27.96 35.47 14.24
CA GLY A 20 29.27 36.04 14.56
C GLY A 20 29.17 37.19 15.56
N GLY A 21 30.32 37.77 15.93
CA GLY A 21 30.40 38.89 16.88
C GLY A 21 29.59 40.12 16.45
N SER A 22 29.13 40.93 17.40
CA SER A 22 28.38 42.17 17.12
C SER A 22 29.20 43.15 16.27
N LYS A 23 28.57 43.84 15.31
CA LYS A 23 29.18 44.90 14.46
C LYS A 23 30.11 45.86 15.21
N GLN A 24 29.77 46.23 16.46
CA GLN A 24 30.62 47.09 17.29
C GLN A 24 32.01 46.50 17.63
N MET A 25 32.14 45.18 17.78
CA MET A 25 33.45 44.54 17.98
C MET A 25 34.23 44.44 16.67
N ALA A 26 33.55 44.31 15.53
CA ALA A 26 34.19 44.33 14.22
C ALA A 26 34.81 45.72 13.95
N ASP A 27 34.06 46.80 14.21
CA ASP A 27 34.56 48.18 14.05
C ASP A 27 35.70 48.54 15.03
N GLU A 28 35.71 47.97 16.25
CA GLU A 28 36.83 48.15 17.22
C GLU A 28 38.08 47.34 16.84
N MET A 29 37.92 46.20 16.16
CA MET A 29 39.03 45.34 15.71
C MET A 29 39.62 45.83 14.38
N GLU A 30 38.82 46.45 13.51
CA GLU A 30 39.27 47.08 12.26
C GLU A 30 40.28 48.22 12.54
N LYS A 31 40.11 48.95 13.65
CA LYS A 31 41.07 49.96 14.12
C LYS A 31 42.42 49.40 14.61
N LYS A 32 42.56 48.09 14.80
CA LYS A 32 43.76 47.45 15.37
C LYS A 32 44.62 46.64 14.39
N GLY A 33 44.30 46.66 13.09
CA GLY A 33 45.24 46.21 12.05
C GLY A 33 45.72 44.76 12.18
N SER A 34 44.89 43.84 12.66
CA SER A 34 45.23 42.41 12.75
C SER A 34 44.08 41.50 12.32
N VAL A 35 44.30 40.81 11.19
CA VAL A 35 43.99 39.40 10.88
C VAL A 35 42.51 38.97 10.73
N GLU A 36 42.26 38.32 9.58
CA GLU A 36 41.16 37.42 9.17
C GLU A 36 39.74 37.77 9.61
N GLU A 37 38.87 37.93 8.62
CA GLU A 37 37.42 38.00 8.79
C GLU A 37 36.96 36.77 9.63
N ILE A 38 36.57 37.00 10.89
CA ILE A 38 36.09 35.96 11.80
C ILE A 38 34.71 35.50 11.30
N VAL A 39 34.72 34.64 10.28
CA VAL A 39 33.52 33.96 9.81
C VAL A 39 33.06 33.03 10.92
N SER A 40 31.76 33.06 11.26
CA SER A 40 31.20 32.16 12.26
C SER A 40 31.56 30.69 11.92
N PRO A 41 31.97 29.86 12.89
CA PRO A 41 32.31 28.45 12.65
C PRO A 41 31.21 27.68 11.92
N ILE A 42 29.95 27.99 12.21
CA ILE A 42 28.80 27.39 11.52
C ILE A 42 28.73 27.83 10.07
N ARG A 43 28.98 29.11 9.77
CA ARG A 43 29.02 29.61 8.39
C ARG A 43 30.15 28.97 7.59
N GLN A 44 31.31 28.73 8.20
CA GLN A 44 32.43 28.04 7.57
C GLN A 44 32.09 26.56 7.29
N ILE A 45 31.51 25.85 8.27
CA ILE A 45 31.00 24.48 8.09
C ILE A 45 30.01 24.42 6.92
N VAL A 46 29.02 25.32 6.88
CA VAL A 46 28.02 25.36 5.80
C VAL A 46 28.67 25.67 4.45
N ARG A 47 29.62 26.62 4.38
CA ARG A 47 30.33 26.94 3.14
C ARG A 47 31.10 25.72 2.64
N ASN A 48 31.92 25.11 3.50
CA ASN A 48 32.73 23.94 3.16
C ASN A 48 31.86 22.74 2.77
N TYR A 49 30.69 22.58 3.40
CA TYR A 49 29.73 21.54 3.06
C TYR A 49 29.12 21.75 1.67
N ARG A 50 28.76 23.00 1.32
CA ARG A 50 28.18 23.33 0.01
C ARG A 50 29.15 23.09 -1.15
N GLU A 51 30.45 23.15 -0.90
CA GLU A 51 31.48 22.82 -1.91
C GLU A 51 31.53 21.31 -2.23
N ARG A 52 31.00 20.45 -1.35
CA ARG A 52 30.93 19.00 -1.56
C ARG A 52 29.66 18.65 -2.35
N LYS A 53 29.78 18.63 -3.69
CA LYS A 53 28.66 18.36 -4.62
C LYS A 53 27.86 17.08 -4.30
N LEU A 54 28.55 15.97 -4.04
CA LEU A 54 27.89 14.69 -3.69
C LEU A 54 27.08 14.79 -2.40
N ALA A 55 27.58 15.49 -1.40
CA ALA A 55 26.90 15.70 -0.13
C ALA A 55 25.66 16.58 -0.28
N MET A 56 25.71 17.60 -1.14
CA MET A 56 24.54 18.43 -1.46
C MET A 56 23.42 17.65 -2.15
N VAL A 57 23.77 16.75 -3.08
CA VAL A 57 22.80 15.86 -3.73
C VAL A 57 22.20 14.88 -2.71
N ALA A 58 23.05 14.25 -1.89
CA ALA A 58 22.59 13.35 -0.83
C ALA A 58 21.66 14.06 0.17
N LEU A 59 22.02 15.26 0.60
CA LEU A 59 21.20 16.08 1.50
C LEU A 59 19.83 16.41 0.89
N PHE A 60 19.80 16.77 -0.40
CA PHE A 60 18.53 17.01 -1.11
C PHE A 60 17.66 15.75 -1.14
N ILE A 61 18.24 14.59 -1.46
CA ILE A 61 17.52 13.31 -1.47
C ILE A 61 16.99 12.97 -0.08
N VAL A 62 17.79 13.13 0.99
CA VAL A 62 17.33 12.91 2.37
C VAL A 62 16.13 13.79 2.69
N ILE A 63 16.22 15.10 2.40
CA ILE A 63 15.10 16.03 2.63
C ILE A 63 13.86 15.60 1.84
N ALA A 64 14.01 15.24 0.57
CA ALA A 64 12.92 14.77 -0.27
C ALA A 64 12.28 13.49 0.30
N MET A 65 13.09 12.54 0.78
CA MET A 65 12.61 11.31 1.41
C MET A 65 11.85 11.60 2.71
N PHE A 66 12.37 12.49 3.57
CA PHE A 66 11.65 12.92 4.78
C PHE A 66 10.31 13.57 4.45
N LEU A 67 10.27 14.46 3.45
CA LEU A 67 9.02 15.07 3.00
C LEU A 67 8.06 14.01 2.47
N LEU A 68 8.54 13.10 1.63
CA LEU A 68 7.74 12.02 1.08
C LEU A 68 7.10 11.17 2.20
N VAL A 69 7.87 10.71 3.18
CA VAL A 69 7.34 9.77 4.19
C VAL A 69 6.59 10.44 5.34
N PHE A 70 6.92 11.68 5.73
CA PHE A 70 6.25 12.36 6.85
C PHE A 70 5.10 13.28 6.40
N VAL A 71 5.20 13.86 5.20
CA VAL A 71 4.18 14.76 4.65
C VAL A 71 3.32 14.02 3.63
N GLY A 72 3.86 13.10 2.82
CA GLY A 72 3.10 12.30 1.85
C GLY A 72 1.86 11.59 2.42
N PRO A 73 1.90 10.97 3.62
CA PRO A 73 0.70 10.37 4.23
C PRO A 73 -0.48 11.33 4.43
N LEU A 74 -0.25 12.64 4.48
CA LEU A 74 -1.32 13.64 4.64
C LEU A 74 -2.13 13.85 3.36
N PHE A 75 -1.69 13.28 2.23
CA PHE A 75 -2.36 13.35 0.94
C PHE A 75 -2.92 11.99 0.50
N ILE A 76 -2.87 10.99 1.38
CA ILE A 76 -3.36 9.62 1.12
C ILE A 76 -4.44 9.31 2.15
N ASP A 77 -5.65 9.84 1.91
CA ASP A 77 -6.73 9.83 2.89
C ASP A 77 -7.35 8.43 3.09
N ASN A 78 -7.20 7.54 2.10
CA ASN A 78 -7.85 6.22 2.06
C ASN A 78 -6.93 5.05 2.45
N TYR A 79 -5.78 5.29 3.09
CA TYR A 79 -4.87 4.22 3.50
C TYR A 79 -5.22 3.62 4.86
N THR A 80 -5.24 2.29 4.94
CA THR A 80 -5.24 1.56 6.22
C THR A 80 -4.23 0.42 6.18
N ASP A 81 -3.59 0.14 7.32
CA ASP A 81 -2.59 -0.94 7.41
C ASP A 81 -3.20 -2.32 7.09
N ILE A 82 -4.47 -2.48 7.43
CA ILE A 82 -5.23 -3.73 7.34
C ILE A 82 -5.92 -3.93 5.98
N TYR A 83 -5.82 -2.96 5.06
CA TYR A 83 -6.43 -3.09 3.75
C TYR A 83 -5.88 -4.32 3.01
N LYS A 84 -6.79 -5.11 2.46
CA LYS A 84 -6.51 -6.30 1.66
C LYS A 84 -7.50 -6.33 0.50
N GLU A 85 -7.01 -6.71 -0.67
CA GLU A 85 -7.85 -6.99 -1.83
C GLU A 85 -7.37 -8.27 -2.51
N SER A 86 -8.13 -9.35 -2.36
CA SER A 86 -7.75 -10.66 -2.88
C SER A 86 -7.72 -10.70 -4.41
N LEU A 87 -8.52 -9.87 -5.08
CA LEU A 87 -8.55 -9.87 -6.54
C LEU A 87 -7.37 -9.11 -7.16
N MET A 88 -6.67 -8.27 -6.38
CA MET A 88 -5.50 -7.51 -6.82
C MET A 88 -4.18 -8.08 -6.27
N GLN A 89 -4.12 -9.37 -5.92
CA GLN A 89 -2.89 -9.95 -5.36
C GLN A 89 -1.75 -10.00 -6.37
N ASN A 90 -0.58 -9.51 -5.97
CA ASN A 90 0.63 -9.54 -6.80
C ASN A 90 0.40 -8.96 -8.21
N MET A 91 -0.31 -7.85 -8.30
CA MET A 91 -0.47 -7.11 -9.54
C MET A 91 0.83 -6.32 -9.82
N PRO A 92 1.40 -6.43 -11.03
CA PRO A 92 2.55 -5.62 -11.42
C PRO A 92 2.23 -4.11 -11.40
N PRO A 93 3.28 -3.26 -11.44
CA PRO A 93 3.14 -1.83 -11.69
C PRO A 93 2.29 -1.54 -12.93
N THR A 94 1.16 -0.85 -12.74
CA THR A 94 0.28 -0.45 -13.84
C THR A 94 -0.54 0.79 -13.49
N LEU A 95 -0.94 1.54 -14.51
CA LEU A 95 -1.97 2.58 -14.46
C LEU A 95 -3.01 2.42 -15.59
N SER A 96 -3.02 1.26 -16.26
CA SER A 96 -3.83 1.01 -17.45
C SER A 96 -5.18 0.38 -17.16
N LEU A 97 -5.57 0.18 -15.89
CA LEU A 97 -6.79 -0.58 -15.58
C LEU A 97 -8.07 0.07 -16.11
N MET A 98 -8.09 1.40 -16.24
CA MET A 98 -9.20 2.17 -16.82
C MET A 98 -8.95 2.59 -18.27
N SER A 99 -7.80 2.22 -18.86
CA SER A 99 -7.37 2.70 -20.17
C SER A 99 -7.99 1.86 -21.28
N VAL A 100 -9.25 2.13 -21.59
CA VAL A 100 -9.94 1.53 -22.75
C VAL A 100 -9.15 1.84 -24.03
N PRO A 101 -8.87 0.84 -24.90
CA PRO A 101 -8.16 1.07 -26.15
C PRO A 101 -8.88 2.07 -27.07
N ASP A 102 -8.13 2.98 -27.71
CA ASP A 102 -8.68 4.06 -28.55
C ASP A 102 -9.56 3.52 -29.70
N GLU A 103 -9.20 2.37 -30.28
CA GLU A 103 -9.98 1.72 -31.35
C GLU A 103 -11.33 1.18 -30.86
N LEU A 104 -11.41 0.81 -29.59
CA LEU A 104 -12.64 0.31 -28.97
C LEU A 104 -13.49 1.46 -28.41
N ALA A 105 -12.87 2.55 -27.94
CA ALA A 105 -13.54 3.63 -27.22
C ALA A 105 -14.72 4.29 -27.95
N ASN A 106 -14.79 4.19 -29.29
CA ASN A 106 -15.88 4.74 -30.11
C ASN A 106 -16.82 3.68 -30.69
N ASP A 107 -16.66 2.40 -30.33
CA ASP A 107 -17.40 1.27 -30.91
C ASP A 107 -17.69 0.19 -29.86
N ILE A 108 -17.86 0.55 -28.58
CA ILE A 108 -18.04 -0.41 -27.47
C ILE A 108 -19.38 -1.12 -27.62
N LYS A 109 -19.35 -2.45 -27.71
CA LYS A 109 -20.52 -3.32 -27.61
C LYS A 109 -20.66 -3.94 -26.21
N MET A 110 -19.54 -4.29 -25.57
CA MET A 110 -19.53 -4.75 -24.18
C MET A 110 -18.14 -4.67 -23.56
N ILE A 111 -18.10 -4.57 -22.23
CA ILE A 111 -16.88 -4.69 -21.42
C ILE A 111 -17.18 -5.60 -20.24
N ASP A 112 -16.27 -6.52 -19.92
CA ASP A 112 -16.34 -7.36 -18.72
C ASP A 112 -14.98 -7.44 -18.02
N SER A 113 -14.99 -7.54 -16.69
CA SER A 113 -13.77 -7.46 -15.86
C SER A 113 -13.96 -8.02 -14.44
N TYR A 114 -13.39 -9.19 -14.16
CA TYR A 114 -13.44 -9.82 -12.82
C TYR A 114 -12.17 -9.61 -11.97
N SER A 115 -11.05 -9.19 -12.57
CA SER A 115 -9.79 -8.98 -11.83
C SER A 115 -9.00 -7.79 -12.37
N ASN A 116 -7.69 -7.95 -12.58
CA ASN A 116 -6.75 -6.89 -12.90
C ASN A 116 -6.69 -6.57 -14.40
N PHE A 117 -7.51 -7.23 -15.22
CA PHE A 117 -7.63 -6.96 -16.65
C PHE A 117 -9.10 -6.90 -17.03
N SER A 118 -9.37 -6.25 -18.15
CA SER A 118 -10.70 -6.17 -18.74
C SER A 118 -10.66 -6.71 -20.16
N VAL A 119 -11.78 -7.27 -20.60
CA VAL A 119 -12.00 -7.72 -21.98
C VAL A 119 -13.13 -6.89 -22.56
N GLY A 120 -12.94 -6.37 -23.76
CA GLY A 120 -13.94 -5.60 -24.49
C GLY A 120 -14.23 -6.18 -25.85
N LEU A 121 -15.45 -5.93 -26.33
CA LEU A 121 -15.91 -6.30 -27.67
C LEU A 121 -16.42 -5.04 -28.37
N SER A 122 -16.05 -4.88 -29.64
CA SER A 122 -16.59 -3.82 -30.48
C SER A 122 -17.89 -4.22 -31.19
N ASN A 123 -18.69 -3.28 -31.69
CA ASN A 123 -19.88 -3.63 -32.51
C ASN A 123 -19.49 -4.35 -33.81
N SER A 124 -18.27 -4.11 -34.30
CA SER A 124 -17.67 -4.85 -35.41
C SER A 124 -17.24 -6.30 -35.09
N GLY A 125 -17.38 -6.75 -33.83
CA GLY A 125 -17.08 -8.12 -33.41
C GLY A 125 -15.62 -8.39 -33.08
N LYS A 126 -14.80 -7.35 -32.85
CA LYS A 126 -13.38 -7.48 -32.49
C LYS A 126 -13.17 -7.46 -30.98
N VAL A 127 -12.27 -8.30 -30.49
CA VAL A 127 -11.95 -8.44 -29.07
C VAL A 127 -10.71 -7.64 -28.72
N TYR A 128 -10.75 -6.97 -27.57
CA TYR A 128 -9.64 -6.20 -27.01
C TYR A 128 -9.43 -6.58 -25.55
N VAL A 129 -8.19 -6.46 -25.06
CA VAL A 129 -7.83 -6.69 -23.67
C VAL A 129 -6.95 -5.52 -23.20
N TRP A 130 -7.15 -5.06 -21.97
CA TRP A 130 -6.30 -4.05 -21.34
C TRP A 130 -6.22 -4.24 -19.82
N GLY A 131 -5.39 -3.42 -19.17
CA GLY A 131 -5.13 -3.46 -17.74
C GLY A 131 -3.80 -4.14 -17.41
N SER A 132 -3.77 -4.93 -16.35
CA SER A 132 -2.65 -5.77 -15.94
C SER A 132 -2.93 -7.23 -16.33
N THR A 133 -2.45 -7.60 -17.51
CA THR A 133 -2.84 -8.79 -18.25
C THR A 133 -1.93 -10.01 -17.99
N ALA A 134 -0.70 -9.76 -17.55
CA ALA A 134 0.25 -10.82 -17.19
C ALA A 134 -0.23 -11.65 -15.99
N LEU A 135 -0.42 -12.96 -16.19
CA LEU A 135 -0.97 -13.88 -15.20
C LEU A 135 0.12 -14.47 -14.28
N GLY A 136 0.92 -13.61 -13.65
CA GLY A 136 1.88 -13.94 -12.59
C GLY A 136 2.77 -15.16 -12.88
N THR A 137 2.54 -16.25 -12.15
CA THR A 137 3.38 -17.47 -12.20
C THR A 137 2.99 -18.46 -13.30
N THR A 138 1.95 -18.17 -14.08
CA THR A 138 1.47 -19.08 -15.13
C THR A 138 2.33 -19.02 -16.40
N GLY A 139 3.07 -17.93 -16.60
CA GLY A 139 3.80 -17.64 -17.84
C GLY A 139 2.90 -17.29 -19.03
N LYS A 140 1.62 -17.02 -18.79
CA LYS A 140 0.65 -16.59 -19.81
C LYS A 140 0.30 -15.11 -19.65
N ASP A 141 -0.11 -14.50 -20.74
CA ASP A 141 -0.64 -13.15 -20.79
C ASP A 141 -2.06 -13.15 -21.37
N MET A 142 -2.95 -12.31 -20.83
CA MET A 142 -4.30 -12.14 -21.36
C MET A 142 -4.31 -11.33 -22.67
N GLU A 143 -3.27 -10.54 -22.96
CA GLU A 143 -3.11 -9.85 -24.25
C GLU A 143 -2.84 -10.82 -25.41
N ASP A 144 -2.38 -12.04 -25.13
CA ASP A 144 -2.14 -13.08 -26.13
C ASP A 144 -3.46 -13.74 -26.58
N ILE A 145 -4.32 -12.96 -27.24
CA ILE A 145 -5.60 -13.43 -27.79
C ILE A 145 -5.33 -14.45 -28.91
N PRO A 146 -5.89 -15.67 -28.85
CA PRO A 146 -5.71 -16.68 -29.90
C PRO A 146 -6.12 -16.20 -31.29
N GLU A 147 -5.35 -16.57 -32.32
CA GLU A 147 -5.62 -16.23 -33.72
C GLU A 147 -7.02 -16.67 -34.19
N GLU A 148 -7.54 -17.78 -33.66
CA GLU A 148 -8.90 -18.23 -33.97
C GLU A 148 -9.96 -17.21 -33.54
N ILE A 149 -9.78 -16.53 -32.41
CA ILE A 149 -10.70 -15.50 -31.92
C ILE A 149 -10.54 -14.23 -32.77
N LEU A 150 -9.31 -13.86 -33.13
CA LEU A 150 -9.03 -12.66 -33.92
C LEU A 150 -9.54 -12.75 -35.37
N ASN A 151 -9.63 -13.97 -35.92
CA ASN A 151 -10.11 -14.22 -37.28
C ASN A 151 -11.62 -14.49 -37.36
N ASP A 152 -12.29 -14.60 -36.21
CA ASP A 152 -13.72 -14.88 -36.11
C ASP A 152 -14.49 -13.59 -35.75
N LYS A 153 -15.81 -13.59 -35.96
CA LYS A 153 -16.68 -12.51 -35.52
C LYS A 153 -17.29 -12.85 -34.18
N ILE A 154 -16.96 -12.07 -33.16
CA ILE A 154 -17.36 -12.37 -31.79
C ILE A 154 -18.67 -11.67 -31.43
N ALA A 155 -19.58 -12.43 -30.83
CA ALA A 155 -20.88 -11.98 -30.35
C ALA A 155 -20.87 -11.59 -28.86
N TYR A 156 -20.12 -12.34 -28.03
CA TYR A 156 -20.02 -12.14 -26.59
C TYR A 156 -18.59 -12.35 -26.09
N VAL A 157 -18.22 -11.62 -25.04
CA VAL A 157 -17.00 -11.85 -24.24
C VAL A 157 -17.34 -11.87 -22.75
N ALA A 158 -16.53 -12.57 -21.96
CA ALA A 158 -16.58 -12.51 -20.49
C ALA A 158 -15.17 -12.71 -19.91
N ALA A 159 -14.89 -12.07 -18.77
CA ALA A 159 -13.59 -12.09 -18.11
C ALA A 159 -13.70 -12.71 -16.72
N GLY A 160 -12.90 -13.73 -16.44
CA GLY A 160 -12.73 -14.33 -15.12
C GLY A 160 -11.51 -13.79 -14.38
N TYR A 161 -11.10 -14.46 -13.29
CA TYR A 161 -9.92 -14.02 -12.52
C TYR A 161 -8.60 -14.19 -13.30
N ASP A 162 -8.47 -15.32 -14.01
CA ASP A 162 -7.25 -15.71 -14.72
C ASP A 162 -7.51 -16.25 -16.13
N HIS A 163 -8.74 -16.11 -16.64
CA HIS A 163 -9.15 -16.57 -17.96
C HIS A 163 -10.20 -15.65 -18.57
N ALA A 164 -10.48 -15.82 -19.86
CA ALA A 164 -11.59 -15.15 -20.53
C ALA A 164 -12.28 -16.10 -21.50
N LEU A 165 -13.52 -15.74 -21.86
CA LEU A 165 -14.35 -16.41 -22.85
C LEU A 165 -14.69 -15.46 -23.99
N ALA A 166 -14.84 -16.04 -25.18
CA ALA A 166 -15.47 -15.40 -26.32
C ALA A 166 -16.44 -16.39 -26.99
N ILE A 167 -17.56 -15.91 -27.53
CA ILE A 167 -18.51 -16.72 -28.31
C ILE A 167 -18.68 -16.07 -29.67
N SER A 168 -18.45 -16.81 -30.76
CA SER A 168 -18.63 -16.28 -32.12
C SER A 168 -20.11 -16.06 -32.49
N GLU A 169 -20.36 -15.32 -33.56
CA GLU A 169 -21.69 -15.18 -34.16
C GLU A 169 -22.26 -16.53 -34.64
N GLU A 170 -21.42 -17.50 -35.01
CA GLU A 170 -21.85 -18.88 -35.31
C GLU A 170 -22.00 -19.77 -34.05
N GLY A 171 -21.75 -19.23 -32.85
CA GLY A 171 -21.95 -19.93 -31.60
C GLY A 171 -20.79 -20.81 -31.14
N LYS A 172 -19.59 -20.68 -31.72
CA LYS A 172 -18.41 -21.39 -31.22
C LYS A 172 -17.91 -20.73 -29.94
N VAL A 173 -17.64 -21.54 -28.90
CA VAL A 173 -17.14 -21.05 -27.60
C VAL A 173 -15.62 -21.17 -27.57
N TYR A 174 -14.96 -20.05 -27.29
CA TYR A 174 -13.52 -19.94 -27.14
C TYR A 174 -13.16 -19.58 -25.69
N ALA A 175 -11.97 -20.00 -25.26
CA ALA A 175 -11.39 -19.61 -23.98
C ALA A 175 -9.88 -19.40 -24.10
N TRP A 176 -9.34 -18.43 -23.36
CA TRP A 176 -7.88 -18.23 -23.24
C TRP A 176 -7.49 -17.79 -21.83
N GLY A 177 -6.18 -17.73 -21.55
CA GLY A 177 -5.64 -17.50 -20.20
C GLY A 177 -5.27 -18.79 -19.46
N ALA A 178 -5.45 -18.87 -18.15
CA ALA A 178 -5.18 -20.07 -17.36
C ALA A 178 -6.23 -21.17 -17.61
N ASN A 179 -5.78 -22.44 -17.68
CA ASN A 179 -6.69 -23.61 -17.79
C ASN A 179 -6.29 -24.76 -16.85
N LYS A 180 -5.42 -24.51 -15.86
CA LYS A 180 -4.94 -25.59 -14.98
C LYS A 180 -6.04 -26.20 -14.13
N LEU A 181 -7.19 -25.53 -13.99
CA LEU A 181 -8.29 -25.94 -13.13
C LEU A 181 -9.61 -26.05 -13.93
N GLY A 182 -9.52 -26.24 -15.26
CA GLY A 182 -10.66 -26.53 -16.12
C GLY A 182 -11.48 -25.33 -16.56
N GLN A 183 -10.93 -24.12 -16.50
CA GLN A 183 -11.60 -22.88 -16.92
C GLN A 183 -12.14 -22.94 -18.38
N TYR A 184 -11.51 -23.73 -19.25
CA TYR A 184 -11.93 -23.89 -20.65
C TYR A 184 -13.02 -24.95 -20.82
N GLY A 185 -13.42 -25.63 -19.74
CA GLY A 185 -14.46 -26.64 -19.77
C GLY A 185 -13.98 -28.05 -20.13
N TYR A 186 -12.69 -28.23 -20.41
CA TYR A 186 -12.07 -29.54 -20.63
C TYR A 186 -10.80 -29.69 -19.78
N PHE A 187 -10.52 -30.92 -19.37
CA PHE A 187 -9.36 -31.29 -18.56
C PHE A 187 -9.00 -32.76 -18.76
N ASP A 188 -7.80 -33.16 -18.36
CA ASP A 188 -7.46 -34.57 -18.17
C ASP A 188 -8.00 -35.03 -16.79
N PRO A 189 -8.99 -35.94 -16.73
CA PRO A 189 -9.55 -36.41 -15.46
C PRO A 189 -8.57 -37.13 -14.55
N ALA A 190 -7.45 -37.64 -15.09
CA ALA A 190 -6.39 -38.24 -14.30
C ALA A 190 -5.56 -37.18 -13.54
N GLU A 191 -5.50 -35.94 -14.04
CA GLU A 191 -4.75 -34.86 -13.41
C GLU A 191 -5.59 -34.05 -12.42
N PHE A 192 -6.88 -33.83 -12.70
CA PHE A 192 -7.71 -32.91 -11.90
C PHE A 192 -9.15 -33.40 -11.68
N PRO A 193 -9.45 -34.19 -10.63
CA PRO A 193 -10.78 -34.77 -10.43
C PRO A 193 -11.88 -33.79 -9.98
N ASN A 194 -11.55 -32.52 -9.70
CA ASN A 194 -12.47 -31.53 -9.11
C ASN A 194 -12.84 -30.43 -10.11
N ILE A 195 -13.30 -30.81 -11.29
CA ILE A 195 -13.69 -29.90 -12.36
C ILE A 195 -15.09 -30.29 -12.84
N VAL A 196 -15.93 -29.27 -13.08
CA VAL A 196 -17.18 -29.42 -13.83
C VAL A 196 -16.84 -29.22 -15.30
N SER A 197 -17.03 -30.24 -16.15
CA SER A 197 -16.81 -30.12 -17.59
C SER A 197 -17.89 -29.29 -18.27
N MET A 198 -17.49 -28.59 -19.33
CA MET A 198 -18.43 -28.08 -20.32
C MET A 198 -19.12 -29.27 -21.00
N PRO A 199 -20.45 -29.21 -21.24
CA PRO A 199 -21.14 -30.27 -21.98
C PRO A 199 -20.59 -30.46 -23.39
N ASP A 200 -20.53 -31.72 -23.84
CA ASP A 200 -19.96 -32.08 -25.15
C ASP A 200 -20.65 -31.39 -26.34
N GLU A 201 -21.94 -31.09 -26.21
CA GLU A 201 -22.74 -30.38 -27.22
C GLU A 201 -22.27 -28.94 -27.46
N ILE A 202 -21.64 -28.31 -26.46
CA ILE A 202 -21.03 -26.99 -26.58
C ILE A 202 -19.56 -27.14 -26.92
N LEU A 203 -18.85 -28.03 -26.20
CA LEU A 203 -17.41 -28.20 -26.33
C LEU A 203 -16.97 -28.57 -27.76
N ASN A 204 -17.75 -29.43 -28.42
CA ASN A 204 -17.49 -29.88 -29.79
C ASN A 204 -18.55 -29.39 -30.79
N GLY A 205 -19.38 -28.43 -30.39
CA GLY A 205 -20.49 -27.94 -31.19
C GLY A 205 -20.61 -26.42 -31.17
N THR A 206 -21.85 -25.94 -31.25
CA THR A 206 -22.17 -24.52 -31.30
C THR A 206 -23.39 -24.26 -30.43
N ILE A 207 -23.43 -23.10 -29.79
CA ILE A 207 -24.58 -22.63 -29.01
C ILE A 207 -25.43 -21.67 -29.83
N ASP A 208 -26.76 -21.71 -29.64
CA ASP A 208 -27.65 -20.74 -30.29
C ASP A 208 -27.48 -19.35 -29.66
N VAL A 209 -26.71 -18.49 -30.34
CA VAL A 209 -26.37 -17.13 -29.92
C VAL A 209 -27.61 -16.28 -29.67
N ALA A 210 -28.69 -16.47 -30.45
CA ALA A 210 -29.92 -15.70 -30.29
C ALA A 210 -30.69 -16.06 -29.01
N ASN A 211 -30.44 -17.24 -28.44
CA ASN A 211 -31.02 -17.69 -27.19
C ASN A 211 -30.13 -17.41 -25.98
N ILE A 212 -28.93 -16.83 -26.15
CA ILE A 212 -28.07 -16.44 -25.03
C ILE A 212 -28.69 -15.24 -24.31
N LYS A 213 -28.80 -15.35 -22.98
CA LYS A 213 -29.20 -14.26 -22.10
C LYS A 213 -28.02 -13.55 -21.47
N LYS A 214 -27.06 -14.31 -20.92
CA LYS A 214 -25.91 -13.79 -20.19
C LYS A 214 -24.72 -14.73 -20.34
N VAL A 215 -23.56 -14.18 -20.64
CA VAL A 215 -22.26 -14.85 -20.54
C VAL A 215 -21.52 -14.19 -19.40
N THR A 216 -20.99 -14.97 -18.46
CA THR A 216 -20.31 -14.42 -17.29
C THR A 216 -19.26 -15.40 -16.78
N CYS A 217 -18.17 -14.86 -16.26
CA CYS A 217 -17.12 -15.62 -15.61
C CYS A 217 -17.00 -15.19 -14.15
N GLY A 218 -16.83 -16.20 -13.29
CA GLY A 218 -16.44 -15.99 -11.91
C GLY A 218 -14.93 -16.07 -11.76
N TYR A 219 -14.48 -16.43 -10.54
CA TYR A 219 -13.05 -16.55 -10.24
C TYR A 219 -12.37 -17.57 -11.16
N GLN A 220 -12.79 -18.83 -11.16
CA GLN A 220 -12.22 -19.89 -12.03
C GLN A 220 -13.31 -20.78 -12.66
N CYS A 221 -14.49 -20.21 -12.80
CA CYS A 221 -15.62 -20.85 -13.46
C CYS A 221 -16.23 -19.92 -14.50
N SER A 222 -16.95 -20.52 -15.41
CA SER A 222 -17.59 -19.85 -16.53
C SER A 222 -19.03 -20.32 -16.64
N ALA A 223 -19.92 -19.42 -17.04
CA ALA A 223 -21.32 -19.74 -17.23
C ALA A 223 -21.93 -19.04 -18.44
N ILE A 224 -22.86 -19.74 -19.09
CA ILE A 224 -23.77 -19.22 -20.10
C ILE A 224 -25.19 -19.52 -19.64
N LEU A 225 -25.99 -18.46 -19.46
CA LEU A 225 -27.42 -18.55 -19.18
C LEU A 225 -28.21 -18.28 -20.46
N MET A 226 -29.14 -19.18 -20.78
CA MET A 226 -30.03 -19.07 -21.93
C MET A 226 -31.35 -18.37 -21.56
N ASN A 227 -32.06 -17.80 -22.54
CA ASN A 227 -33.34 -17.10 -22.32
C ASN A 227 -34.47 -18.04 -21.86
N ASP A 228 -34.39 -19.33 -22.18
CA ASP A 228 -35.30 -20.37 -21.68
C ASP A 228 -35.05 -20.77 -20.21
N GLY A 229 -33.93 -20.32 -19.63
CA GLY A 229 -33.51 -20.56 -18.24
C GLY A 229 -32.49 -21.68 -18.06
N THR A 230 -32.04 -22.32 -19.14
CA THR A 230 -30.94 -23.31 -19.15
C THR A 230 -29.62 -22.67 -18.77
N LEU A 231 -28.93 -23.26 -17.79
CA LEU A 231 -27.62 -22.84 -17.33
C LEU A 231 -26.55 -23.86 -17.73
N TYR A 232 -25.60 -23.41 -18.53
CA TYR A 232 -24.34 -24.09 -18.77
C TYR A 232 -23.27 -23.50 -17.86
N ILE A 233 -22.66 -24.31 -17.00
CA ILE A 233 -21.61 -23.86 -16.08
C ILE A 233 -20.51 -24.91 -16.00
N TRP A 234 -19.25 -24.45 -16.00
CA TRP A 234 -18.06 -25.32 -15.93
C TRP A 234 -16.92 -24.62 -15.20
N GLY A 235 -15.86 -25.37 -14.87
CA GLY A 235 -14.65 -24.86 -14.22
C GLY A 235 -14.33 -25.52 -12.88
N ASN A 236 -13.55 -24.81 -12.07
CA ASN A 236 -13.00 -25.33 -10.82
C ASN A 236 -14.08 -25.54 -9.75
N LYS A 237 -14.33 -26.80 -9.39
CA LYS A 237 -15.35 -27.15 -8.40
C LYS A 237 -15.03 -26.63 -6.99
N ASN A 238 -13.76 -26.42 -6.68
CA ASN A 238 -13.32 -25.96 -5.36
C ASN A 238 -13.49 -24.45 -5.15
N THR A 239 -13.75 -23.69 -6.22
CA THR A 239 -13.92 -22.25 -6.14
C THR A 239 -15.23 -21.88 -5.46
N TYR A 240 -16.31 -22.58 -5.81
CA TYR A 240 -17.66 -22.26 -5.32
C TYR A 240 -18.22 -23.43 -4.52
N ALA A 241 -18.57 -23.16 -3.26
CA ALA A 241 -19.06 -24.18 -2.34
C ALA A 241 -20.35 -24.89 -2.81
N ASN A 242 -21.08 -24.27 -3.73
CA ASN A 242 -22.41 -24.70 -4.17
C ASN A 242 -22.53 -24.96 -5.68
N ILE A 243 -21.43 -25.06 -6.43
CA ILE A 243 -21.48 -25.26 -7.89
C ILE A 243 -22.31 -26.48 -8.32
N ASP A 244 -22.24 -27.58 -7.57
CA ASP A 244 -23.05 -28.79 -7.83
C ASP A 244 -24.55 -28.55 -7.77
N LYS A 245 -25.00 -27.45 -7.14
CA LYS A 245 -26.41 -27.06 -7.06
C LYS A 245 -26.89 -26.30 -8.30
N PHE A 246 -25.96 -25.83 -9.13
CA PHE A 246 -26.21 -25.06 -10.34
C PHE A 246 -25.99 -25.87 -11.62
N VAL A 247 -25.18 -26.92 -11.58
CA VAL A 247 -24.98 -27.82 -12.73
C VAL A 247 -26.33 -28.41 -13.19
N GLY A 248 -26.69 -28.18 -14.45
CA GLY A 248 -27.89 -28.72 -15.08
C GLY A 248 -29.19 -28.02 -14.70
N LYS A 249 -29.15 -26.80 -14.15
CA LYS A 249 -30.38 -26.02 -13.89
C LYS A 249 -30.98 -25.45 -15.19
N ASP A 250 -32.31 -25.41 -15.24
CA ASP A 250 -33.11 -24.98 -16.40
C ASP A 250 -34.28 -24.04 -16.04
N ASP A 251 -34.30 -23.56 -14.80
CA ASP A 251 -35.36 -22.74 -14.22
C ASP A 251 -34.86 -21.38 -13.74
N LEU A 252 -33.70 -20.92 -14.23
CA LEU A 252 -33.10 -19.65 -13.85
C LEU A 252 -33.51 -18.51 -14.77
N VAL A 253 -33.41 -17.30 -14.23
CA VAL A 253 -33.70 -16.05 -14.91
C VAL A 253 -32.48 -15.13 -14.89
N ASP A 254 -31.68 -15.20 -13.85
CA ASP A 254 -30.41 -14.49 -13.74
C ASP A 254 -29.46 -15.26 -12.82
N ILE A 255 -28.16 -15.03 -12.99
CA ILE A 255 -27.09 -15.64 -12.21
C ILE A 255 -25.96 -14.64 -11.97
N ASP A 256 -25.23 -14.81 -10.89
CA ASP A 256 -24.00 -14.08 -10.65
C ASP A 256 -23.06 -14.82 -9.68
N PHE A 257 -21.83 -14.35 -9.58
CA PHE A 257 -20.79 -14.94 -8.75
C PHE A 257 -20.38 -13.98 -7.62
N THR A 258 -20.55 -14.44 -6.39
CA THR A 258 -19.82 -13.85 -5.25
C THR A 258 -18.40 -14.42 -5.22
N LEU A 259 -17.60 -14.13 -4.17
CA LEU A 259 -16.27 -14.74 -4.05
C LEU A 259 -16.33 -16.25 -3.75
N ASN A 260 -17.35 -16.71 -3.02
CA ASN A 260 -17.42 -18.07 -2.47
C ASN A 260 -18.66 -18.88 -2.93
N TYR A 261 -19.67 -18.21 -3.48
CA TYR A 261 -20.93 -18.81 -3.88
C TYR A 261 -21.38 -18.33 -5.25
N ILE A 262 -22.02 -19.23 -5.99
CA ILE A 262 -22.86 -18.88 -7.13
C ILE A 262 -24.25 -18.54 -6.61
N VAL A 263 -24.86 -17.49 -7.14
CA VAL A 263 -26.21 -17.08 -6.80
C VAL A 263 -27.05 -16.94 -8.05
N GLY A 264 -28.35 -17.13 -7.93
CA GLY A 264 -29.25 -16.98 -9.05
C GLY A 264 -30.68 -16.67 -8.63
N VAL A 265 -31.51 -16.31 -9.60
CA VAL A 265 -32.93 -16.07 -9.41
C VAL A 265 -33.69 -17.07 -10.27
N GLY A 266 -34.58 -17.84 -9.65
CA GLY A 266 -35.45 -18.78 -10.38
C GLY A 266 -36.63 -18.08 -11.07
N LYS A 267 -37.34 -18.81 -11.95
CA LYS A 267 -38.53 -18.34 -12.69
C LYS A 267 -39.64 -17.74 -11.80
N LEU A 268 -39.74 -18.14 -10.52
CA LEU A 268 -40.70 -17.58 -9.56
C LEU A 268 -40.35 -16.16 -9.09
N ARG A 269 -39.08 -15.74 -9.25
CA ARG A 269 -38.52 -14.42 -8.90
C ARG A 269 -38.83 -13.95 -7.47
N ASN A 270 -38.99 -14.89 -6.53
CA ASN A 270 -39.43 -14.64 -5.16
C ASN A 270 -38.31 -14.78 -4.12
N GLY A 271 -37.06 -14.89 -4.57
CA GLY A 271 -35.90 -14.97 -3.69
C GLY A 271 -34.61 -15.30 -4.45
N VAL A 272 -33.50 -15.17 -3.75
CA VAL A 272 -32.16 -15.58 -4.23
C VAL A 272 -31.97 -17.06 -3.95
N PHE A 273 -31.58 -17.81 -4.97
CA PHE A 273 -31.19 -19.20 -4.89
C PHE A 273 -29.67 -19.30 -4.75
N ALA A 274 -29.21 -20.00 -3.71
CA ALA A 274 -27.81 -20.37 -3.52
C ALA A 274 -27.61 -21.87 -3.22
N GLY A 275 -28.63 -22.70 -3.45
CA GLY A 275 -28.56 -24.15 -3.23
C GLY A 275 -28.45 -24.61 -1.77
N GLN A 276 -28.37 -23.69 -0.81
CA GLN A 276 -28.35 -23.94 0.62
C GLN A 276 -29.52 -23.21 1.28
N ARG A 277 -30.29 -23.95 2.10
CA ARG A 277 -31.44 -23.38 2.81
C ARG A 277 -30.98 -22.31 3.80
N GLY A 278 -31.60 -21.12 3.72
CA GLY A 278 -31.36 -20.00 4.61
C GLY A 278 -30.16 -19.10 4.24
N LEU A 279 -29.40 -19.46 3.20
CA LEU A 279 -28.34 -18.59 2.71
C LEU A 279 -28.95 -17.49 1.83
N TYR A 280 -28.64 -16.23 2.11
CA TYR A 280 -29.21 -15.04 1.44
C TYR A 280 -30.75 -14.91 1.55
N ASP A 281 -31.34 -15.33 2.67
CA ASP A 281 -32.80 -15.25 2.90
C ASP A 281 -33.24 -14.01 3.72
N GLN A 282 -32.28 -13.15 4.10
CA GLN A 282 -32.52 -11.91 4.83
C GLN A 282 -32.17 -10.71 3.96
N TYR A 283 -33.12 -9.79 3.79
CA TYR A 283 -33.04 -8.63 2.92
C TYR A 283 -32.99 -7.32 3.69
N HIS A 284 -32.29 -6.35 3.11
CA HIS A 284 -32.10 -5.01 3.64
C HIS A 284 -32.50 -3.99 2.59
N ALA A 285 -33.12 -2.88 3.00
CA ALA A 285 -33.44 -1.78 2.08
C ALA A 285 -32.18 -0.94 1.75
N THR A 286 -31.30 -0.75 2.72
CA THR A 286 -29.99 -0.11 2.59
C THR A 286 -28.91 -0.95 3.30
N PHE A 287 -27.64 -0.54 3.24
CA PHE A 287 -26.56 -1.28 3.90
C PHE A 287 -26.63 -1.26 5.44
N THR A 288 -27.34 -0.29 6.01
CA THR A 288 -27.42 -0.07 7.47
C THR A 288 -28.76 -0.48 8.08
N ASP A 289 -29.77 -0.72 7.24
CA ASP A 289 -31.09 -1.15 7.71
C ASP A 289 -31.06 -2.55 8.32
N LYS A 290 -32.02 -2.80 9.21
CA LYS A 290 -32.21 -4.13 9.79
C LYS A 290 -32.65 -5.12 8.73
N ALA A 291 -32.10 -6.32 8.81
CA ALA A 291 -32.49 -7.43 7.96
C ALA A 291 -33.94 -7.86 8.25
N VAL A 292 -34.67 -8.18 7.18
CA VAL A 292 -36.05 -8.70 7.20
C VAL A 292 -36.10 -9.97 6.35
N ALA A 293 -36.95 -10.94 6.70
CA ALA A 293 -37.10 -12.15 5.89
C ALA A 293 -37.48 -11.81 4.43
N ALA A 294 -36.87 -12.51 3.47
CA ALA A 294 -37.04 -12.23 2.05
C ALA A 294 -38.50 -12.21 1.59
N SER A 295 -39.34 -13.13 2.08
CA SER A 295 -40.77 -13.19 1.74
C SER A 295 -41.51 -11.93 2.18
N ASP A 296 -41.20 -11.44 3.38
CA ASP A 296 -41.87 -10.31 4.00
C ASP A 296 -41.38 -9.00 3.38
N PHE A 297 -40.09 -8.93 3.05
CA PHE A 297 -39.51 -7.78 2.36
C PHE A 297 -40.08 -7.62 0.95
N LEU A 298 -40.09 -8.70 0.15
CA LEU A 298 -40.59 -8.64 -1.22
C LEU A 298 -42.08 -8.33 -1.24
N ASN A 299 -42.87 -8.90 -0.32
CA ASN A 299 -44.30 -8.63 -0.19
C ASN A 299 -45.06 -8.71 -1.54
N GLY A 300 -44.73 -9.71 -2.36
CA GLY A 300 -45.30 -9.92 -3.69
C GLY A 300 -44.49 -9.35 -4.86
N ARG A 301 -43.59 -8.38 -4.62
CA ARG A 301 -42.65 -7.85 -5.62
C ARG A 301 -41.70 -8.92 -6.13
N LYS A 302 -41.21 -8.74 -7.36
CA LYS A 302 -40.38 -9.72 -8.07
C LYS A 302 -38.98 -9.21 -8.30
N ILE A 303 -38.00 -10.09 -8.11
CA ILE A 303 -36.60 -9.80 -8.45
C ILE A 303 -36.44 -9.86 -9.98
N GLN A 304 -36.01 -8.76 -10.58
CA GLN A 304 -35.78 -8.62 -12.01
C GLN A 304 -34.39 -9.12 -12.43
N SER A 305 -33.36 -8.64 -11.73
CA SER A 305 -31.96 -9.01 -11.93
C SER A 305 -31.19 -8.95 -10.61
N ILE A 306 -30.00 -9.54 -10.61
CA ILE A 306 -29.07 -9.52 -9.49
C ILE A 306 -27.70 -9.04 -9.94
N ALA A 307 -27.02 -8.37 -9.03
CA ALA A 307 -25.62 -8.00 -9.18
C ALA A 307 -24.90 -8.39 -7.89
N ALA A 308 -23.86 -9.21 -7.99
CA ALA A 308 -23.12 -9.75 -6.86
C ALA A 308 -21.74 -9.12 -6.76
N THR A 309 -21.45 -8.58 -5.58
CA THR A 309 -20.07 -8.28 -5.17
C THR A 309 -19.42 -9.53 -4.59
N CYS A 310 -18.16 -9.43 -4.13
CA CYS A 310 -17.50 -10.53 -3.44
C CYS A 310 -18.27 -11.05 -2.21
N ASP A 311 -19.01 -10.19 -1.50
CA ASP A 311 -19.57 -10.51 -0.16
C ASP A 311 -21.08 -10.27 -0.01
N ASN A 312 -21.69 -9.48 -0.89
CA ASN A 312 -23.11 -9.14 -0.84
C ASN A 312 -23.72 -8.99 -2.24
N ILE A 313 -25.04 -8.95 -2.30
CA ILE A 313 -25.82 -8.99 -3.54
C ILE A 313 -26.82 -7.85 -3.50
N CYS A 314 -26.90 -7.11 -4.59
CA CYS A 314 -27.97 -6.14 -4.86
C CYS A 314 -28.97 -6.77 -5.84
N MET A 315 -30.25 -6.56 -5.57
CA MET A 315 -31.36 -7.06 -6.37
C MET A 315 -32.14 -5.87 -6.89
N LEU A 316 -32.35 -5.81 -8.21
CA LEU A 316 -33.29 -4.87 -8.83
C LEU A 316 -34.69 -5.50 -8.82
N LEU A 317 -35.68 -4.79 -8.30
CA LEU A 317 -37.07 -5.24 -8.22
C LEU A 317 -37.91 -4.73 -9.40
N ASP A 318 -39.08 -5.32 -9.58
CA ASP A 318 -40.03 -4.97 -10.64
C ASP A 318 -40.70 -3.60 -10.48
N ASP A 319 -40.59 -2.99 -9.30
CA ASP A 319 -41.01 -1.62 -9.00
C ASP A 319 -39.90 -0.58 -9.21
N GLY A 320 -38.75 -0.96 -9.76
CA GLY A 320 -37.60 -0.07 -10.00
C GLY A 320 -36.73 0.18 -8.76
N SER A 321 -37.13 -0.32 -7.58
CA SER A 321 -36.34 -0.20 -6.36
C SER A 321 -35.26 -1.28 -6.26
N VAL A 322 -34.27 -1.04 -5.39
CA VAL A 322 -33.21 -2.02 -5.09
C VAL A 322 -33.27 -2.49 -3.65
N CYS A 323 -32.81 -3.71 -3.39
CA CYS A 323 -32.58 -4.22 -2.05
C CYS A 323 -31.34 -5.11 -1.99
N TYR A 324 -30.91 -5.47 -0.78
CA TYR A 324 -29.62 -6.11 -0.57
C TYR A 324 -29.70 -7.35 0.32
N THR A 325 -28.76 -8.28 0.14
CA THR A 325 -28.53 -9.40 1.05
C THR A 325 -27.04 -9.76 1.12
N GLY A 326 -26.61 -10.42 2.20
CA GLY A 326 -25.21 -10.80 2.42
C GLY A 326 -24.54 -9.95 3.50
N ASN A 327 -23.21 -9.80 3.41
CA ASN A 327 -22.41 -9.13 4.43
C ASN A 327 -22.00 -7.73 3.99
N PHE A 328 -22.30 -6.73 4.82
CA PHE A 328 -21.99 -5.33 4.57
C PHE A 328 -20.83 -4.87 5.45
N ASN A 329 -19.89 -4.15 4.83
CA ASN A 329 -18.82 -3.46 5.55
C ASN A 329 -19.32 -2.10 6.08
N THR A 330 -18.58 -1.50 7.01
CA THR A 330 -18.86 -0.15 7.50
C THR A 330 -18.23 0.92 6.59
N GLY A 331 -18.78 2.13 6.60
CA GLY A 331 -18.22 3.28 5.86
C GLY A 331 -18.43 3.23 4.35
N LEU A 332 -19.49 2.58 3.89
CA LEU A 332 -19.87 2.52 2.48
C LEU A 332 -20.58 3.81 2.05
N VAL A 333 -20.44 4.18 0.78
CA VAL A 333 -21.29 5.18 0.13
C VAL A 333 -22.70 4.58 0.05
N GLU A 334 -23.68 5.29 0.58
CA GLU A 334 -25.07 4.81 0.65
C GLU A 334 -25.75 4.78 -0.73
N THR A 335 -26.82 4.00 -0.80
CA THR A 335 -27.66 3.92 -2.01
C THR A 335 -28.19 5.31 -2.37
N PRO A 336 -28.13 5.75 -3.63
CA PRO A 336 -28.63 7.06 -4.02
C PRO A 336 -30.15 7.13 -3.85
N THR A 337 -30.65 8.33 -3.55
CA THR A 337 -32.09 8.61 -3.54
C THR A 337 -32.49 9.13 -4.93
N LEU A 338 -33.40 8.41 -5.59
CA LEU A 338 -33.89 8.79 -6.93
C LEU A 338 -35.03 9.82 -6.86
N ALA A 339 -35.22 10.55 -7.95
CA ALA A 339 -36.42 11.36 -8.14
C ALA A 339 -37.68 10.49 -8.29
N ALA A 340 -38.87 11.05 -8.03
CA ALA A 340 -40.12 10.28 -7.99
C ALA A 340 -40.53 9.66 -9.34
N ASP A 341 -39.99 10.15 -10.45
CA ASP A 341 -40.22 9.69 -11.83
C ASP A 341 -38.96 9.05 -12.44
N GLU A 342 -38.03 8.63 -11.59
CA GLU A 342 -36.76 8.03 -11.98
C GLU A 342 -36.61 6.65 -11.34
N ASP A 343 -36.35 5.66 -12.18
CA ASP A 343 -36.24 4.26 -11.79
C ASP A 343 -34.95 3.66 -12.34
N PHE A 344 -34.34 2.74 -11.58
CA PHE A 344 -33.23 1.95 -12.08
C PHE A 344 -33.70 0.98 -13.17
N ILE A 345 -32.97 0.93 -14.28
CA ILE A 345 -33.27 0.03 -15.42
C ILE A 345 -32.15 -0.98 -15.68
N SER A 346 -30.91 -0.65 -15.28
CA SER A 346 -29.75 -1.54 -15.38
C SER A 346 -28.93 -1.44 -14.10
N LEU A 347 -28.36 -2.57 -13.68
CA LEU A 347 -27.61 -2.72 -12.45
C LEU A 347 -26.43 -3.67 -12.71
N GLY A 348 -25.23 -3.25 -12.33
CA GLY A 348 -24.04 -4.08 -12.31
C GLY A 348 -23.30 -3.96 -10.99
N ALA A 349 -22.44 -4.94 -10.71
CA ALA A 349 -21.61 -4.98 -9.51
C ALA A 349 -20.14 -5.14 -9.89
N GLY A 350 -19.29 -4.40 -9.20
CA GLY A 350 -17.87 -4.70 -9.14
C GLY A 350 -17.55 -5.59 -7.94
N ALA A 351 -16.28 -5.65 -7.57
CA ALA A 351 -15.82 -6.48 -6.45
C ALA A 351 -16.46 -6.07 -5.12
N ARG A 352 -16.74 -4.77 -4.95
CA ARG A 352 -17.16 -4.16 -3.68
C ARG A 352 -18.13 -2.96 -3.81
N HIS A 353 -18.52 -2.62 -5.03
CA HIS A 353 -19.39 -1.48 -5.36
C HIS A 353 -20.47 -1.89 -6.36
N TYR A 354 -21.49 -1.05 -6.46
CA TYR A 354 -22.57 -1.19 -7.43
C TYR A 354 -22.59 0.03 -8.34
N THR A 355 -23.03 -0.17 -9.58
CA THR A 355 -23.36 0.93 -10.49
C THR A 355 -24.68 0.63 -11.14
N ALA A 356 -25.54 1.63 -11.27
CA ALA A 356 -26.83 1.51 -11.94
C ALA A 356 -27.09 2.68 -12.87
N LEU A 357 -27.85 2.38 -13.93
CA LEU A 357 -28.36 3.33 -14.92
C LEU A 357 -29.86 3.48 -14.71
N THR A 358 -30.36 4.72 -14.82
CA THR A 358 -31.79 5.01 -14.71
C THR A 358 -32.46 5.21 -16.06
N ASN A 359 -33.79 5.17 -16.07
CA ASN A 359 -34.63 5.48 -17.23
C ASN A 359 -34.43 6.90 -17.80
N LYS A 360 -33.69 7.78 -17.11
CA LYS A 360 -33.35 9.13 -17.54
C LYS A 360 -31.92 9.26 -18.08
N GLY A 361 -31.16 8.16 -18.12
CA GLY A 361 -29.75 8.16 -18.50
C GLY A 361 -28.82 8.61 -17.38
N ASN A 362 -29.30 8.74 -16.13
CA ASN A 362 -28.42 9.09 -15.02
C ASN A 362 -27.69 7.86 -14.52
N VAL A 363 -26.41 8.03 -14.19
CA VAL A 363 -25.54 6.97 -13.70
C VAL A 363 -25.18 7.23 -12.25
N TYR A 364 -25.40 6.21 -11.41
CA TYR A 364 -25.08 6.24 -10.00
C TYR A 364 -24.18 5.08 -9.61
N SER A 365 -23.23 5.33 -8.72
CA SER A 365 -22.40 4.29 -8.13
C SER A 365 -22.27 4.47 -6.62
N TRP A 366 -22.30 3.35 -5.89
CA TRP A 366 -22.30 3.34 -4.42
C TRP A 366 -21.67 2.05 -3.88
N GLY A 367 -21.45 1.98 -2.56
CA GLY A 367 -20.69 0.89 -1.92
C GLY A 367 -19.28 1.32 -1.51
N ALA A 368 -18.28 0.46 -1.67
CA ALA A 368 -16.91 0.79 -1.28
C ALA A 368 -16.31 1.85 -2.21
N ASN A 369 -15.59 2.83 -1.63
CA ASN A 369 -14.99 3.93 -2.39
C ASN A 369 -13.51 4.17 -2.08
N VAL A 370 -12.82 3.16 -1.54
CA VAL A 370 -11.38 3.28 -1.18
C VAL A 370 -10.53 3.58 -2.42
N LEU A 371 -10.95 3.07 -3.59
CA LEU A 371 -10.25 3.22 -4.87
C LEU A 371 -10.97 4.17 -5.83
N GLY A 372 -11.94 4.96 -5.36
CA GLY A 372 -12.73 5.88 -6.20
C GLY A 372 -13.83 5.19 -7.02
N GLN A 373 -14.23 3.97 -6.66
CA GLN A 373 -15.19 3.18 -7.44
C GLN A 373 -16.61 3.74 -7.43
N ALA A 374 -16.96 4.54 -6.42
CA ALA A 374 -18.25 5.22 -6.33
C ALA A 374 -18.19 6.69 -6.82
N ASP A 375 -17.01 7.18 -7.22
CA ASP A 375 -16.80 8.54 -7.72
C ASP A 375 -17.13 8.60 -9.22
N VAL A 376 -18.42 8.59 -9.57
CA VAL A 376 -18.90 8.59 -10.97
C VAL A 376 -18.34 9.80 -11.74
N ASP A 377 -17.85 9.55 -12.96
CA ASP A 377 -17.39 10.60 -13.88
C ASP A 377 -18.56 11.54 -14.23
N GLU A 378 -18.32 12.85 -14.18
CA GLU A 378 -19.34 13.86 -14.50
C GLU A 378 -19.85 13.70 -15.95
N ASN A 379 -19.00 13.21 -16.85
CA ASN A 379 -19.37 12.98 -18.26
C ASN A 379 -20.20 11.71 -18.48
N ALA A 380 -20.32 10.82 -17.49
CA ALA A 380 -21.06 9.56 -17.61
C ALA A 380 -22.59 9.73 -17.60
N GLN A 381 -23.11 10.95 -17.44
CA GLN A 381 -24.55 11.21 -17.42
C GLN A 381 -25.12 11.30 -18.84
N GLY A 382 -26.37 10.88 -19.02
CA GLY A 382 -26.98 10.71 -20.34
C GLY A 382 -26.51 9.44 -21.07
N ALA A 383 -26.06 8.43 -20.32
CA ALA A 383 -25.63 7.15 -20.86
C ALA A 383 -26.83 6.30 -21.31
N SER A 384 -26.60 5.46 -22.31
CA SER A 384 -27.57 4.44 -22.73
C SER A 384 -27.27 3.07 -22.14
N ASP A 385 -26.01 2.78 -21.82
CA ASP A 385 -25.58 1.53 -21.20
C ASP A 385 -24.39 1.74 -20.26
N ILE A 386 -24.19 0.78 -19.35
CA ILE A 386 -23.11 0.78 -18.36
C ILE A 386 -22.42 -0.58 -18.33
N TYR A 387 -21.11 -0.56 -18.15
CA TYR A 387 -20.31 -1.77 -17.91
C TYR A 387 -19.58 -1.63 -16.59
N VAL A 388 -19.74 -2.63 -15.72
CA VAL A 388 -19.21 -2.61 -14.36
C VAL A 388 -18.17 -3.70 -14.23
N GLY A 389 -16.91 -3.28 -14.13
CA GLY A 389 -15.80 -4.14 -13.80
C GLY A 389 -15.57 -4.22 -12.30
N SER A 390 -14.60 -5.04 -11.91
CA SER A 390 -14.30 -5.29 -10.50
C SER A 390 -13.90 -4.04 -9.71
N PHE A 391 -13.14 -3.13 -10.33
CA PHE A 391 -12.72 -1.89 -9.68
C PHE A 391 -12.93 -0.65 -10.54
N GLN A 392 -13.41 -0.81 -11.77
CA GLN A 392 -13.64 0.24 -12.76
C GLN A 392 -15.06 0.13 -13.26
N SER A 393 -15.66 1.25 -13.63
CA SER A 393 -16.95 1.29 -14.30
C SER A 393 -16.87 2.22 -15.50
N TYR A 394 -17.69 1.94 -16.50
CA TYR A 394 -17.73 2.64 -17.78
C TYR A 394 -19.18 2.96 -18.14
N ALA A 395 -19.40 4.11 -18.77
CA ALA A 395 -20.68 4.51 -19.31
C ALA A 395 -20.54 4.84 -20.80
N VAL A 396 -21.49 4.38 -21.61
CA VAL A 396 -21.47 4.55 -23.06
C VAL A 396 -22.79 5.14 -23.58
N ASP A 397 -22.71 5.78 -24.73
CA ASP A 397 -23.88 6.29 -25.45
C ASP A 397 -24.52 5.25 -26.38
N GLU A 398 -25.60 5.62 -27.07
CA GLU A 398 -26.37 4.72 -27.94
C GLU A 398 -25.56 4.13 -29.10
N SER A 399 -24.44 4.76 -29.47
CA SER A 399 -23.53 4.30 -30.52
C SER A 399 -22.40 3.40 -29.99
N GLY A 400 -22.25 3.30 -28.68
CA GLY A 400 -21.12 2.64 -28.03
C GLY A 400 -19.91 3.53 -27.83
N GLU A 401 -20.05 4.86 -27.93
CA GLU A 401 -18.98 5.80 -27.61
C GLU A 401 -18.83 5.93 -26.09
N LEU A 402 -17.60 5.84 -25.59
CA LEU A 402 -17.27 5.99 -24.17
C LEU A 402 -17.52 7.43 -23.71
N GLN A 403 -18.50 7.62 -22.84
CA GLN A 403 -18.80 8.93 -22.25
C GLN A 403 -17.97 9.23 -21.00
N GLY A 404 -17.75 8.22 -20.16
CA GLY A 404 -17.03 8.39 -18.89
C GLY A 404 -16.51 7.08 -18.31
N SER A 405 -15.44 7.19 -17.50
CA SER A 405 -14.85 6.05 -16.81
C SER A 405 -14.35 6.45 -15.42
N TRP A 406 -14.61 5.62 -14.42
CA TRP A 406 -14.22 5.89 -13.04
C TRP A 406 -13.83 4.63 -12.28
N GLY A 407 -13.28 4.82 -11.08
CA GLY A 407 -12.73 3.74 -10.25
C GLY A 407 -11.21 3.70 -10.22
N TYR A 408 -10.67 2.48 -10.12
CA TYR A 408 -9.25 2.28 -9.85
C TYR A 408 -8.39 2.29 -11.12
N LYS A 409 -7.49 3.27 -11.21
CA LYS A 409 -6.54 3.40 -12.33
C LYS A 409 -5.43 2.34 -12.33
N GLY A 410 -5.02 1.89 -11.16
CA GLY A 410 -3.91 0.95 -10.98
C GLY A 410 -2.93 1.36 -9.88
N ALA A 411 -1.87 0.58 -9.71
CA ALA A 411 -0.84 0.78 -8.70
C ALA A 411 0.51 1.11 -9.36
N ILE A 412 1.05 2.31 -9.11
CA ILE A 412 2.33 2.78 -9.69
C ILE A 412 3.50 1.83 -9.39
N PHE A 413 3.54 1.22 -8.20
CA PHE A 413 4.55 0.24 -7.80
C PHE A 413 4.00 -1.18 -7.66
N GLY A 414 2.82 -1.44 -8.23
CA GLY A 414 2.12 -2.70 -8.10
C GLY A 414 1.55 -2.92 -6.70
N THR A 415 1.07 -4.13 -6.47
CA THR A 415 0.49 -4.57 -5.19
C THR A 415 1.28 -5.73 -4.59
N ASP A 416 1.14 -5.90 -3.28
CA ASP A 416 1.72 -7.02 -2.54
C ASP A 416 0.84 -8.29 -2.62
N LYS A 417 1.28 -9.35 -1.93
CA LYS A 417 0.55 -10.63 -1.82
C LYS A 417 -0.84 -10.54 -1.18
N TYR A 418 -1.20 -9.40 -0.61
CA TYR A 418 -2.52 -9.15 -0.04
C TYR A 418 -3.33 -8.14 -0.88
N GLY A 419 -2.80 -7.69 -2.02
CA GLY A 419 -3.42 -6.69 -2.88
C GLY A 419 -3.30 -5.26 -2.37
N ALA A 420 -2.48 -5.00 -1.36
CA ALA A 420 -2.23 -3.65 -0.89
C ALA A 420 -1.23 -2.93 -1.80
N ASN A 421 -1.50 -1.65 -2.10
CA ASN A 421 -0.65 -0.83 -2.97
C ASN A 421 0.74 -0.62 -2.35
N VAL A 422 1.79 -1.09 -3.06
CA VAL A 422 3.18 -1.05 -2.57
C VAL A 422 3.67 0.37 -2.38
N PHE A 423 3.25 1.32 -3.22
CA PHE A 423 3.63 2.73 -3.08
C PHE A 423 3.15 3.33 -1.77
N HIS A 424 1.87 3.13 -1.43
CA HIS A 424 1.32 3.59 -0.15
C HIS A 424 2.06 2.92 1.02
N ARG A 425 2.31 1.61 0.94
CA ARG A 425 3.08 0.90 1.97
C ARG A 425 4.51 1.42 2.11
N ILE A 426 5.19 1.84 1.04
CA ILE A 426 6.54 2.44 1.09
C ILE A 426 6.51 3.77 1.84
N ILE A 427 5.52 4.62 1.58
CA ILE A 427 5.40 5.93 2.24
C ILE A 427 5.14 5.75 3.75
N HIS A 428 4.11 4.98 4.10
CA HIS A 428 3.74 4.73 5.49
C HIS A 428 4.81 3.90 6.23
N GLY A 429 5.43 2.94 5.54
CA GLY A 429 6.50 2.11 6.08
C GLY A 429 7.80 2.87 6.29
N GLY A 430 8.12 3.80 5.40
CA GLY A 430 9.27 4.69 5.56
C GLY A 430 9.13 5.58 6.78
N LYS A 431 7.93 6.12 7.03
CA LYS A 431 7.63 6.88 8.26
C LYS A 431 7.91 6.03 9.50
N MET A 432 7.49 4.77 9.50
CA MET A 432 7.72 3.85 10.63
C MET A 432 9.19 3.53 10.82
N THR A 433 9.90 3.08 9.78
CA THR A 433 11.35 2.77 9.84
C THR A 433 12.16 3.97 10.31
N MET A 434 11.90 5.17 9.79
CA MET A 434 12.61 6.39 10.18
C MET A 434 12.26 6.85 11.60
N THR A 435 11.01 6.68 12.04
CA THR A 435 10.61 6.99 13.42
C THR A 435 11.28 6.04 14.42
N ILE A 436 11.35 4.74 14.11
CA ILE A 436 12.01 3.75 14.96
C ILE A 436 13.50 4.09 15.10
N GLY A 437 14.18 4.34 13.97
CA GLY A 437 15.58 4.75 13.97
C GLY A 437 15.81 6.03 14.80
N ALA A 438 14.94 7.03 14.65
CA ALA A 438 15.13 8.33 15.30
C ALA A 438 14.98 8.23 16.82
N ILE A 439 13.94 7.52 17.30
CA ILE A 439 13.71 7.34 18.74
C ILE A 439 14.84 6.51 19.36
N ALA A 440 15.27 5.42 18.69
CA ALA A 440 16.38 4.60 19.16
C ALA A 440 17.66 5.43 19.32
N VAL A 441 18.00 6.24 18.32
CA VAL A 441 19.18 7.11 18.37
C VAL A 441 19.09 8.18 19.44
N ILE A 442 17.91 8.78 19.66
CA ILE A 442 17.72 9.76 20.74
C ILE A 442 17.99 9.13 22.11
N ILE A 443 17.43 7.95 22.36
CA ILE A 443 17.64 7.20 23.61
C ILE A 443 19.13 6.86 23.76
N SER A 444 19.73 6.32 22.71
CA SER A 444 21.15 5.96 22.66
C SER A 444 22.06 7.18 22.94
N THR A 445 21.74 8.32 22.33
CA THR A 445 22.49 9.57 22.48
C THR A 445 22.41 10.10 23.91
N ILE A 446 21.22 10.12 24.52
CA ILE A 446 21.05 10.59 25.90
C ILE A 446 21.89 9.75 26.86
N ILE A 447 21.79 8.42 26.77
CA ILE A 447 22.53 7.50 27.64
C ILE A 447 24.04 7.64 27.38
N GLY A 448 24.45 7.60 26.11
CA GLY A 448 25.84 7.66 25.69
C GLY A 448 26.55 8.94 26.11
N VAL A 449 25.91 10.10 25.91
CA VAL A 449 26.48 11.40 26.30
C VAL A 449 26.59 11.52 27.82
N ILE A 450 25.56 11.11 28.58
CA ILE A 450 25.60 11.19 30.05
C ILE A 450 26.71 10.30 30.61
N ILE A 451 26.75 9.03 30.22
CA ILE A 451 27.74 8.06 30.73
C ILE A 451 29.15 8.44 30.28
N GLY A 452 29.31 8.82 29.01
CA GLY A 452 30.59 9.27 28.45
C GLY A 452 31.13 10.53 29.14
N CYS A 453 30.28 11.53 29.39
CA CYS A 453 30.70 12.76 30.06
C CYS A 453 31.11 12.52 31.51
N ILE A 454 30.33 11.73 32.26
CA ILE A 454 30.61 11.45 33.67
C ILE A 454 31.89 10.61 33.79
N SER A 455 32.00 9.52 33.02
CA SER A 455 33.18 8.66 33.04
C SER A 455 34.45 9.43 32.64
N GLY A 456 34.40 10.20 31.55
CA GLY A 456 35.56 10.93 31.05
C GLY A 456 35.99 12.09 31.93
N TYR A 457 35.04 12.82 32.55
CA TYR A 457 35.39 13.96 33.39
C TYR A 457 35.98 13.52 34.74
N PHE A 458 35.27 12.66 35.48
CA PHE A 458 35.64 12.30 36.85
C PHE A 458 36.79 11.29 36.91
N GLY A 459 36.94 10.42 35.90
CA GLY A 459 38.02 9.43 35.86
C GLY A 459 37.99 8.41 37.02
N GLY A 460 39.09 7.67 37.18
CA GLY A 460 39.34 6.81 38.35
C GLY A 460 38.28 5.73 38.57
N LYS A 461 37.75 5.62 39.79
CA LYS A 461 36.76 4.59 40.16
C LYS A 461 35.41 4.77 39.45
N VAL A 462 34.97 6.01 39.24
CA VAL A 462 33.69 6.30 38.55
C VAL A 462 33.76 5.84 37.11
N ASP A 463 34.86 6.17 36.44
CA ASP A 463 35.15 5.71 35.08
C ASP A 463 35.18 4.18 35.00
N MET A 464 35.95 3.52 35.88
CA MET A 464 36.07 2.06 35.92
C MET A 464 34.70 1.35 36.04
N ILE A 465 33.83 1.83 36.94
CA ILE A 465 32.50 1.22 37.16
C ILE A 465 31.61 1.43 35.93
N LEU A 466 31.50 2.67 35.45
CA LEU A 466 30.63 3.00 34.31
C LEU A 466 31.09 2.28 33.04
N MET A 467 32.40 2.18 32.83
CA MET A 467 32.96 1.45 31.69
C MET A 467 32.76 -0.05 31.79
N ARG A 468 32.84 -0.67 32.99
CA ARG A 468 32.46 -2.07 33.14
C ARG A 468 31.00 -2.33 32.82
N VAL A 469 30.09 -1.46 33.29
CA VAL A 469 28.68 -1.57 32.89
C VAL A 469 28.53 -1.44 31.38
N THR A 470 29.21 -0.47 30.76
CA THR A 470 29.20 -0.26 29.30
C THR A 470 29.67 -1.51 28.54
N GLU A 471 30.73 -2.16 29.02
CA GLU A 471 31.27 -3.38 28.39
C GLU A 471 30.36 -4.60 28.57
N ILE A 472 29.65 -4.72 29.71
CA ILE A 472 28.64 -5.76 29.90
C ILE A 472 27.54 -5.65 28.84
N PHE A 473 27.02 -4.44 28.60
CA PHE A 473 26.03 -4.21 27.55
C PHE A 473 26.59 -4.47 26.15
N ALA A 474 27.82 -4.03 25.87
CA ALA A 474 28.47 -4.26 24.58
C ALA A 474 28.78 -5.74 24.29
N ALA A 475 28.88 -6.58 25.33
CA ALA A 475 29.09 -8.01 25.20
C ALA A 475 27.80 -8.78 24.84
N ILE A 476 26.62 -8.16 24.94
CA ILE A 476 25.35 -8.78 24.59
C ILE A 476 25.26 -8.88 23.06
N PRO A 477 25.11 -10.09 22.48
CA PRO A 477 24.89 -10.24 21.04
C PRO A 477 23.57 -9.59 20.64
N PHE A 478 23.63 -8.50 19.87
CA PHE A 478 22.47 -7.68 19.52
C PHE A 478 21.36 -8.52 18.88
N LEU A 479 21.66 -9.23 17.79
CA LEU A 479 20.66 -9.99 17.03
C LEU A 479 20.02 -11.09 17.91
N PRO A 480 20.77 -12.04 18.52
CA PRO A 480 20.17 -13.05 19.40
C PRO A 480 19.29 -12.48 20.51
N PHE A 481 19.72 -11.39 21.15
CA PHE A 481 18.92 -10.77 22.21
C PHE A 481 17.62 -10.16 21.68
N ALA A 482 17.68 -9.43 20.56
CA ALA A 482 16.51 -8.86 19.92
C ALA A 482 15.51 -9.93 19.47
N LEU A 483 16.00 -11.06 18.93
CA LEU A 483 15.18 -12.21 18.53
C LEU A 483 14.45 -12.84 19.72
N ILE A 484 15.16 -13.12 20.82
CA ILE A 484 14.57 -13.70 22.04
C ILE A 484 13.49 -12.77 22.59
N LEU A 485 13.79 -11.48 22.68
CA LEU A 485 12.86 -10.51 23.26
C LEU A 485 11.62 -10.31 22.38
N SER A 486 11.80 -10.26 21.05
CA SER A 486 10.67 -10.28 20.11
C SER A 486 9.82 -11.54 20.26
N ALA A 487 10.43 -12.72 20.43
CA ALA A 487 9.70 -13.97 20.59
C ALA A 487 8.91 -14.01 21.91
N VAL A 488 9.47 -13.46 23.00
CA VAL A 488 8.76 -13.30 24.28
C VAL A 488 7.61 -12.31 24.14
N MET A 489 7.85 -11.15 23.52
CA MET A 489 6.84 -10.11 23.30
C MET A 489 5.68 -10.59 22.41
N ALA A 490 5.92 -11.54 21.52
CA ALA A 490 4.87 -12.16 20.70
C ALA A 490 3.85 -12.94 21.54
N GLN A 491 4.24 -13.46 22.71
CA GLN A 491 3.38 -14.21 23.63
C GLN A 491 2.73 -13.31 24.70
N MET A 492 3.16 -12.06 24.81
CA MET A 492 2.61 -11.10 25.76
C MET A 492 1.32 -10.47 25.19
N ASP A 493 0.29 -10.37 26.02
CA ASP A 493 -0.96 -9.66 25.68
C ASP A 493 -0.77 -8.13 25.79
N ILE A 494 0.03 -7.58 24.88
CA ILE A 494 0.34 -6.16 24.77
C ILE A 494 -0.02 -5.65 23.38
N SER A 495 -0.49 -4.41 23.30
CA SER A 495 -0.83 -3.77 22.02
C SER A 495 0.37 -3.71 21.07
N GLU A 496 0.11 -3.75 19.76
CA GLU A 496 1.16 -3.66 18.73
C GLU A 496 1.99 -2.37 18.86
N ASN A 497 1.36 -1.24 19.18
CA ASN A 497 2.08 0.02 19.39
C ASN A 497 3.04 -0.07 20.59
N ALA A 498 2.67 -0.79 21.66
CA ALA A 498 3.55 -1.04 22.79
C ALA A 498 4.73 -1.94 22.40
N LYS A 499 4.50 -2.95 21.56
CA LYS A 499 5.59 -3.80 21.02
C LYS A 499 6.59 -2.98 20.21
N ILE A 500 6.10 -2.14 19.30
CA ILE A 500 6.93 -1.24 18.49
C ILE A 500 7.74 -0.29 19.39
N PHE A 501 7.10 0.31 20.41
CA PHE A 501 7.78 1.20 21.34
C PHE A 501 8.88 0.48 22.14
N LEU A 502 8.61 -0.74 22.62
CA LEU A 502 9.62 -1.55 23.30
C LEU A 502 10.81 -1.85 22.37
N LEU A 503 10.55 -2.18 21.10
CA LEU A 503 11.60 -2.39 20.10
C LEU A 503 12.48 -1.14 19.92
N MET A 504 11.88 0.06 19.89
CA MET A 504 12.64 1.33 19.86
C MET A 504 13.52 1.51 21.10
N CYS A 505 13.00 1.21 22.29
CA CYS A 505 13.76 1.29 23.53
C CYS A 505 14.94 0.29 23.55
N ILE A 506 14.71 -0.94 23.10
CA ILE A 506 15.74 -1.98 23.04
C ILE A 506 16.87 -1.57 22.08
N LEU A 507 16.51 -1.09 20.87
CA LEU A 507 17.49 -0.57 19.92
C LEU A 507 18.33 0.55 20.52
N GLY A 508 17.72 1.51 21.22
CA GLY A 508 18.45 2.59 21.87
C GLY A 508 19.34 2.15 23.03
N VAL A 509 18.85 1.23 23.88
CA VAL A 509 19.57 0.74 25.07
C VAL A 509 20.71 -0.22 24.72
N LEU A 510 20.71 -0.83 23.54
CA LEU A 510 21.81 -1.70 23.12
C LEU A 510 22.89 -0.99 22.30
N THR A 511 22.60 0.20 21.74
CA THR A 511 23.51 0.91 20.83
C THR A 511 24.35 2.02 21.49
N TRP A 512 23.99 2.50 22.68
CA TRP A 512 24.66 3.65 23.34
C TRP A 512 26.14 3.45 23.69
N THR A 513 26.59 2.19 23.81
CA THR A 513 27.92 1.85 24.34
C THR A 513 29.06 2.34 23.45
N GLY A 514 28.85 2.43 22.13
CA GLY A 514 29.79 3.00 21.17
C GLY A 514 29.99 4.49 21.40
N LEU A 515 28.89 5.24 21.44
CA LEU A 515 28.90 6.68 21.67
C LEU A 515 29.46 7.05 23.04
N ALA A 516 29.13 6.31 24.11
CA ALA A 516 29.68 6.55 25.45
C ALA A 516 31.21 6.49 25.47
N ARG A 517 31.80 5.49 24.80
CA ARG A 517 33.26 5.34 24.70
C ARG A 517 33.90 6.49 23.94
N MET A 518 33.28 6.91 22.84
CA MET A 518 33.76 8.04 22.05
C MET A 518 33.71 9.35 22.85
N VAL A 519 32.54 9.66 23.44
CA VAL A 519 32.36 10.87 24.26
C VAL A 519 33.32 10.87 25.44
N ARG A 520 33.50 9.73 26.13
CA ARG A 520 34.49 9.58 27.20
C ARG A 520 35.89 9.98 26.75
N GLY A 521 36.36 9.46 25.61
CA GLY A 521 37.68 9.78 25.09
C GLY A 521 37.86 11.27 24.79
N GLN A 522 36.84 11.89 24.20
CA GLN A 522 36.85 13.32 23.88
C GLN A 522 36.80 14.20 25.14
N VAL A 523 36.02 13.81 26.15
CA VAL A 523 35.96 14.51 27.43
C VAL A 523 37.27 14.38 28.20
N LEU A 524 37.92 13.22 28.19
CA LEU A 524 39.25 13.03 28.79
C LEU A 524 40.28 13.97 28.17
N ALA A 525 40.33 14.06 26.84
CA ALA A 525 41.23 14.98 26.15
C ALA A 525 40.89 16.44 26.46
N ALA A 526 39.61 16.80 26.43
CA ALA A 526 39.17 18.17 26.67
C ALA A 526 39.36 18.63 28.13
N ARG A 527 39.39 17.70 29.09
CA ARG A 527 39.61 17.98 30.51
C ARG A 527 40.98 18.59 30.80
N GLU A 528 41.98 18.26 30.00
CA GLU A 528 43.36 18.74 30.16
C GLU A 528 43.61 20.10 29.50
N ASN A 529 42.60 20.71 28.86
CA ASN A 529 42.73 22.02 28.23
C ASN A 529 42.79 23.17 29.24
N GLU A 530 43.50 24.24 28.89
CA GLU A 530 43.74 25.42 29.75
C GLU A 530 42.45 26.09 30.25
N TYR A 531 41.40 26.16 29.42
CA TYR A 531 40.12 26.75 29.82
C TYR A 531 39.40 25.95 30.92
N VAL A 532 39.64 24.63 31.00
CA VAL A 532 39.09 23.78 32.06
C VAL A 532 39.84 24.03 33.36
N THR A 533 41.17 24.10 33.31
CA THR A 533 42.03 24.43 34.45
C THR A 533 41.68 25.80 35.03
N ALA A 534 41.49 26.80 34.16
CA ALA A 534 41.04 28.13 34.56
C ALA A 534 39.64 28.12 35.20
N ALA A 535 38.68 27.37 34.64
CA ALA A 535 37.34 27.23 35.21
C ALA A 535 37.36 26.57 36.60
N LYS A 536 38.23 25.57 36.81
CA LYS A 536 38.46 24.95 38.13
C LYS A 536 39.04 25.95 39.13
N ALA A 537 40.04 26.74 38.72
CA ALA A 537 40.67 27.75 39.57
C ALA A 537 39.70 28.86 40.03
N ILE A 538 38.70 29.19 39.21
CA ILE A 538 37.65 30.17 39.53
C ILE A 538 36.51 29.54 40.38
N GLY A 539 36.60 28.25 40.72
CA GLY A 539 35.65 27.56 41.60
C GLY A 539 34.33 27.19 40.93
N VAL A 540 34.30 27.02 39.60
CA VAL A 540 33.12 26.55 38.88
C VAL A 540 32.81 25.09 39.29
N LYS A 541 31.55 24.79 39.61
CA LYS A 541 31.11 23.43 39.94
C LYS A 541 31.51 22.43 38.84
N GLU A 542 32.07 21.29 39.22
CA GLU A 542 32.59 20.27 38.30
C GLU A 542 31.57 19.74 37.29
N SER A 543 30.33 19.46 37.71
CA SER A 543 29.25 19.08 36.79
C SER A 543 28.93 20.18 35.77
N ARG A 544 29.07 21.45 36.16
CA ARG A 544 28.92 22.57 35.25
C ARG A 544 30.08 22.62 34.26
N ILE A 545 31.31 22.34 34.68
CA ILE A 545 32.48 22.22 33.81
C ILE A 545 32.25 21.14 32.75
N ALA A 546 31.86 19.93 33.17
CA ALA A 546 31.58 18.83 32.26
C ALA A 546 30.47 19.16 31.23
N PHE A 547 29.28 19.56 31.68
CA PHE A 547 28.11 19.70 30.79
C PHE A 547 27.96 21.08 30.12
N ARG A 548 28.56 22.15 30.66
CA ARG A 548 28.43 23.51 30.08
C ARG A 548 29.71 24.06 29.48
N HIS A 549 30.86 23.46 29.75
CA HIS A 549 32.14 23.94 29.21
C HIS A 549 32.81 22.91 28.30
N ILE A 550 32.83 21.63 28.67
CA ILE A 550 33.46 20.58 27.85
C ILE A 550 32.49 20.04 26.80
N LEU A 551 31.29 19.60 27.20
CA LEU A 551 30.32 18.99 26.28
C LEU A 551 30.06 19.86 25.03
N PRO A 552 29.79 21.18 25.14
CA PRO A 552 29.59 22.03 23.96
C PRO A 552 30.75 22.04 22.95
N ASN A 553 31.99 21.78 23.40
CA ASN A 553 33.16 21.76 22.53
C ASN A 553 33.30 20.46 21.74
N ILE A 554 32.58 19.40 22.13
CA ILE A 554 32.59 18.09 21.45
C ILE A 554 31.25 17.78 20.80
N VAL A 555 30.26 18.68 20.86
CA VAL A 555 28.92 18.48 20.26
C VAL A 555 28.99 18.18 18.77
N SER A 556 29.94 18.75 18.04
CA SER A 556 30.13 18.48 16.62
C SER A 556 30.36 16.99 16.33
N ILE A 557 31.20 16.30 17.13
CA ILE A 557 31.47 14.87 16.95
C ILE A 557 30.26 14.00 17.32
N ILE A 558 29.46 14.46 18.30
CA ILE A 558 28.22 13.78 18.70
C ILE A 558 27.21 13.86 17.55
N PHE A 559 27.07 15.01 16.89
CA PHE A 559 26.14 15.14 15.76
C PHE A 559 26.54 14.27 14.55
N VAL A 560 27.83 14.17 14.24
CA VAL A 560 28.32 13.24 13.22
C VAL A 560 27.91 11.81 13.55
N THR A 561 28.20 11.38 14.78
CA THR A 561 27.91 10.01 15.21
C THR A 561 26.42 9.72 15.18
N LEU A 562 25.60 10.67 15.64
CA LEU A 562 24.15 10.59 15.62
C LEU A 562 23.62 10.31 14.20
N THR A 563 24.16 10.98 13.18
CA THR A 563 23.74 10.76 11.79
C THR A 563 24.09 9.36 11.27
N LEU A 564 25.26 8.83 11.62
CA LEU A 564 25.69 7.48 11.23
C LEU A 564 24.92 6.39 12.03
N ASP A 565 24.67 6.64 13.31
CA ASP A 565 23.89 5.76 14.17
C ASP A 565 22.44 5.70 13.69
N PHE A 566 21.89 6.78 13.14
CA PHE A 566 20.54 6.80 12.56
C PHE A 566 20.41 5.85 11.37
N ALA A 567 21.33 5.92 10.40
CA ALA A 567 21.38 4.97 9.30
C ALA A 567 21.54 3.51 9.80
N THR A 568 22.44 3.30 10.76
CA THR A 568 22.68 1.96 11.34
C THR A 568 21.45 1.41 12.06
N CYS A 569 20.74 2.23 12.84
CA CYS A 569 19.52 1.83 13.54
C CYS A 569 18.40 1.50 12.55
N MET A 570 18.26 2.28 11.47
CA MET A 570 17.29 1.98 10.41
C MET A 570 17.57 0.63 9.75
N LEU A 571 18.83 0.34 9.37
CA LEU A 571 19.20 -0.95 8.81
C LEU A 571 18.97 -2.11 9.80
N THR A 572 19.24 -1.87 11.08
CA THR A 572 19.07 -2.86 12.13
C THR A 572 17.60 -3.19 12.37
N GLU A 573 16.74 -2.17 12.47
CA GLU A 573 15.29 -2.34 12.51
C GLU A 573 14.81 -3.10 11.29
N SER A 574 15.24 -2.68 10.09
CA SER A 574 14.79 -3.28 8.85
C SER A 574 15.23 -4.75 8.74
N SER A 575 16.42 -5.10 9.24
CA SER A 575 16.90 -6.48 9.32
C SER A 575 16.06 -7.34 10.27
N LEU A 576 15.66 -6.81 11.43
CA LEU A 576 14.80 -7.53 12.36
C LEU A 576 13.39 -7.74 11.78
N SER A 577 12.82 -6.69 11.18
CA SER A 577 11.53 -6.73 10.51
C SER A 577 11.54 -7.68 9.31
N TYR A 578 12.63 -7.70 8.54
CA TYR A 578 12.89 -8.65 7.44
C TYR A 578 12.81 -10.11 7.90
N LEU A 579 13.41 -10.40 9.07
CA LEU A 579 13.43 -11.73 9.67
C LEU A 579 12.12 -12.08 10.41
N GLY A 580 11.15 -11.16 10.51
CA GLY A 580 9.88 -11.36 11.21
C GLY A 580 9.92 -11.14 12.73
N PHE A 581 11.00 -10.56 13.25
CA PHE A 581 11.19 -10.26 14.68
C PHE A 581 11.13 -8.76 14.98
N GLY A 582 10.74 -7.97 13.99
CA GLY A 582 10.53 -6.54 14.11
C GLY A 582 9.04 -6.19 14.10
N VAL A 583 8.71 -5.14 13.37
CA VAL A 583 7.31 -4.76 13.13
C VAL A 583 6.69 -5.74 12.14
N ASN A 584 5.60 -6.37 12.53
CA ASN A 584 4.93 -7.37 11.70
C ASN A 584 3.75 -6.78 10.92
N TYR A 585 3.37 -7.47 9.84
CA TYR A 585 2.12 -7.21 9.11
C TYR A 585 0.95 -7.19 10.11
N PRO A 586 -0.02 -6.25 10.03
CA PRO A 586 -0.37 -5.38 8.90
C PRO A 586 0.48 -4.10 8.71
N ARG A 587 1.11 -3.60 9.78
CA ARG A 587 1.87 -2.34 9.80
C ARG A 587 3.06 -2.42 8.83
N PRO A 588 3.22 -1.51 7.85
CA PRO A 588 4.39 -1.53 6.97
C PRO A 588 5.63 -0.98 7.67
N THR A 589 6.79 -1.56 7.36
CA THR A 589 8.12 -0.95 7.51
C THR A 589 8.92 -1.29 6.26
N TRP A 590 9.94 -0.50 5.91
CA TRP A 590 10.79 -0.87 4.78
C TRP A 590 11.42 -2.25 4.96
N GLY A 591 11.75 -2.65 6.19
CA GLY A 591 12.21 -4.00 6.50
C GLY A 591 11.19 -5.09 6.22
N ASN A 592 9.97 -4.99 6.76
CA ASN A 592 9.00 -6.09 6.63
C ASN A 592 8.43 -6.26 5.22
N MET A 593 8.47 -5.20 4.42
CA MET A 593 8.11 -5.28 3.00
C MET A 593 9.11 -6.14 2.21
N LEU A 594 10.34 -6.33 2.73
CA LEU A 594 11.35 -7.18 2.12
C LEU A 594 11.18 -8.66 2.47
N ASN A 595 10.30 -9.05 3.41
CA ASN A 595 10.14 -10.44 3.84
C ASN A 595 9.90 -11.40 2.67
N GLY A 596 9.18 -10.92 1.65
CA GLY A 596 8.87 -11.66 0.43
C GLY A 596 10.12 -12.08 -0.36
N ALA A 597 11.24 -11.38 -0.23
CA ALA A 597 12.49 -11.70 -0.92
C ALA A 597 13.11 -13.04 -0.45
N ASN A 598 12.61 -13.66 0.62
CA ASN A 598 13.00 -15.03 0.99
C ASN A 598 12.32 -16.11 0.13
N ASN A 599 11.40 -15.74 -0.77
CA ASN A 599 10.64 -16.66 -1.61
C ASN A 599 11.08 -16.55 -3.08
N SER A 600 11.53 -17.67 -3.66
CA SER A 600 11.97 -17.75 -5.07
C SER A 600 10.90 -17.28 -6.06
N THR A 601 9.62 -17.58 -5.79
CA THR A 601 8.50 -17.14 -6.62
C THR A 601 8.38 -15.62 -6.65
N ILE A 602 8.54 -14.98 -5.49
CA ILE A 602 8.46 -13.51 -5.39
C ILE A 602 9.64 -12.87 -6.10
N ILE A 603 10.85 -13.40 -5.93
CA ILE A 603 12.04 -12.87 -6.62
C ILE A 603 11.88 -12.97 -8.14
N THR A 604 11.33 -14.07 -8.64
CA THR A 604 11.25 -14.36 -10.08
C THR A 604 10.08 -13.64 -10.76
N HIS A 605 8.89 -13.67 -10.15
CA HIS A 605 7.66 -13.19 -10.79
C HIS A 605 7.13 -11.85 -10.23
N PHE A 606 7.42 -11.53 -8.98
CA PHE A 606 6.84 -10.37 -8.28
C PHE A 606 7.91 -9.39 -7.79
N TRP A 607 8.85 -9.06 -8.67
CA TRP A 607 10.07 -8.32 -8.33
C TRP A 607 9.80 -6.94 -7.70
N TRP A 608 8.72 -6.27 -8.08
CA TRP A 608 8.36 -4.94 -7.56
C TRP A 608 8.14 -4.95 -6.04
N GLN A 609 7.71 -6.08 -5.47
CA GLN A 609 7.43 -6.19 -4.04
C GLN A 609 8.68 -6.01 -3.17
N TRP A 610 9.86 -6.39 -3.66
CA TRP A 610 11.11 -6.26 -2.91
C TRP A 610 12.05 -5.20 -3.48
N VAL A 611 12.06 -4.99 -4.81
CA VAL A 611 12.95 -4.01 -5.45
C VAL A 611 12.63 -2.58 -5.01
N PHE A 612 11.36 -2.15 -5.07
CA PHE A 612 11.02 -0.77 -4.70
C PHE A 612 11.33 -0.50 -3.22
N PRO A 613 10.89 -1.31 -2.24
CA PRO A 613 11.24 -1.07 -0.84
C PRO A 613 12.75 -1.10 -0.59
N SER A 614 13.49 -1.99 -1.26
CA SER A 614 14.96 -2.07 -1.16
C SER A 614 15.63 -0.79 -1.66
N LEU A 615 15.18 -0.25 -2.79
CA LEU A 615 15.71 0.98 -3.36
C LEU A 615 15.49 2.18 -2.43
N PHE A 616 14.29 2.33 -1.88
CA PHE A 616 13.99 3.40 -0.93
C PHE A 616 14.84 3.30 0.33
N LEU A 617 14.97 2.10 0.91
CA LEU A 617 15.81 1.86 2.07
C LEU A 617 17.29 2.14 1.77
N ALA A 618 17.82 1.58 0.68
CA ALA A 618 19.22 1.70 0.30
C ALA A 618 19.62 3.14 -0.04
N ILE A 619 18.85 3.82 -0.88
CA ILE A 619 19.10 5.22 -1.27
C ILE A 619 19.08 6.11 -0.03
N THR A 620 18.08 5.96 0.83
CA THR A 620 17.96 6.76 2.05
C THR A 620 19.15 6.51 2.98
N CYS A 621 19.52 5.25 3.22
CA CYS A 621 20.65 4.90 4.07
C CYS A 621 21.99 5.43 3.53
N ILE A 622 22.25 5.26 2.23
CA ILE A 622 23.47 5.75 1.58
C ILE A 622 23.55 7.27 1.68
N CYS A 623 22.45 7.98 1.38
CA CYS A 623 22.45 9.43 1.42
C CYS A 623 22.63 9.97 2.85
N ILE A 624 22.04 9.35 3.87
CA ILE A 624 22.26 9.72 5.28
C ILE A 624 23.73 9.53 5.66
N ASN A 625 24.36 8.41 5.27
CA ASN A 625 25.77 8.17 5.56
C ASN A 625 26.69 9.20 4.88
N ILE A 626 26.47 9.50 3.59
CA ILE A 626 27.22 10.55 2.87
C ILE A 626 27.07 11.91 3.57
N VAL A 627 25.86 12.25 4.02
CA VAL A 627 25.60 13.48 4.75
C VAL A 627 26.38 13.52 6.06
N GLY A 628 26.36 12.43 6.84
CA GLY A 628 27.06 12.30 8.11
C GLY A 628 28.58 12.33 7.99
N ASP A 629 29.15 11.61 7.02
CA ASP A 629 30.58 11.59 6.77
C ASP A 629 31.08 12.96 6.29
N THR A 630 30.33 13.62 5.40
CA THR A 630 30.72 14.97 4.96
C THR A 630 30.64 15.96 6.12
N LEU A 631 29.62 15.85 6.98
CA LEU A 631 29.51 16.63 8.21
C LEU A 631 30.73 16.44 9.11
N ARG A 632 31.25 15.21 9.20
CA ARG A 632 32.50 14.91 9.92
C ARG A 632 33.69 15.66 9.34
N ASP A 633 33.88 15.57 8.03
CA ASP A 633 35.03 16.15 7.34
C ASP A 633 35.10 17.66 7.50
N VAL A 634 33.95 18.35 7.41
CA VAL A 634 33.89 19.81 7.50
C VAL A 634 33.91 20.33 8.94
N MET A 635 33.60 19.47 9.92
CA MET A 635 33.65 19.83 11.34
C MET A 635 34.96 19.43 12.02
N ASP A 636 35.80 18.62 11.38
CA ASP A 636 37.14 18.30 11.88
C ASP A 636 38.09 19.49 11.60
N PRO A 637 38.57 20.21 12.63
CA PRO A 637 39.44 21.36 12.46
C PRO A 637 40.83 21.02 11.90
N LYS A 638 41.18 19.73 11.74
CA LYS A 638 42.44 19.29 11.13
C LYS A 638 42.35 19.10 9.60
N SER A 639 41.17 19.05 9.01
CA SER A 639 41.01 18.78 7.57
C SER A 639 41.46 19.92 6.66
N ASP A 640 41.50 21.16 7.18
CA ASP A 640 41.97 22.36 6.47
C ASP A 640 43.51 22.55 6.52
N ARG A 641 44.26 21.70 7.24
CA ARG A 641 45.74 21.81 7.32
C ARG A 641 46.48 21.06 6.21
N ASP A 642 45.83 20.14 5.52
CA ASP A 642 46.45 19.25 4.52
C ASP A 642 45.95 19.51 3.08
N LYS A 643 45.46 20.71 2.77
CA LYS A 643 45.09 21.13 1.42
C LYS A 643 45.83 22.35 0.92
#